data_AF-A0A8T5XWY1-F1
#
_entry.id   AF-A0A8T5XWY1-F1
#
_cell.length_a   1.000
_cell.length_b   1.000
_cell.length_c   1.000
_cell.angle_alpha   90.00
_cell.angle_beta   90.00
_cell.angle_gamma   90.00
#
_symmetry.space_group_name_H-M   'P 1'
#
loop_
_entity.id
_entity.type
_entity.pdbx_description
1 polymer ?
#
loop_
_entity_poly.entity_id
_entity_poly.type
_entity_poly.pdbx_seq_one_letter_code
_entity_poly.pdbx_strand_id
1 'polypeptide(L)'
;MVRKCSKYYNSAKLAVVVMICIYDKRTNKDDFNNNGLSVLDECIKAEITQEINGEYSLYIEYPTDSKKAEYLVEFNIIKAEDQLFRIYKIERQQENIRKICIWARHIFYDLAFYFVEAINLINANMKEAIEGTIPPEAQVIFNFQAPEKNIFPVNLRNLSALEALFKLLEIYGGELKRNNYNVEIVESLGEKKNLVVKYGKNIKGLKAIIDTGDFATRIYPIGDNNLVLPERYIEADNNIANLLPYPITKKVEFTGCKDVDILRNLAKDYIKKISNPFVNIVVNFLELSKTKDYERYANLFNVELGDVVEVEHERLGVYSELRVIKKVIDLLNPINTKIELGNPLNTIINKLDLTSILERLESKIESVQNAVIIKKNPETLTIGSTSYYPSIAVGISALADTNLTCNLIINGTVNTDTILYFKFSLDGKYYEFQPSQNLTLGENIINLTLPIPQVTVGQHAFVVEMKTSEGTFSIDKNNLQVMIEGRHLEGGLSPSLPRAEVVQFVLFNLFLNKINSFKDNLIATINISEPLDNKYLNIESVAYSQATGKNPTNINCNIDVIKKIVSISRKADENFYLNLIKDEWLKQINEIVLNEDGNWEEENYITVTELTDTRVSSTYSNLGIGVVYEIDFSDRSNYSKLLDLNLVFEGQ
;
A
#
# COMPACT_ATOMS: atom_id res chain seq x y z
N MET A 1 5.89 -24.51 59.77
CA MET A 1 6.89 -24.68 58.69
C MET A 1 6.12 -25.18 57.49
N VAL A 2 5.76 -24.37 56.50
CA VAL A 2 6.62 -23.96 55.39
C VAL A 2 6.29 -22.51 55.00
N ARG A 3 7.26 -21.64 55.19
CA ARG A 3 7.34 -20.27 54.63
C ARG A 3 8.47 -20.29 53.60
N LYS A 4 8.31 -19.48 52.55
CA LYS A 4 9.28 -19.05 51.52
C LYS A 4 9.33 -19.90 50.24
N CYS A 5 8.61 -19.42 49.22
CA CYS A 5 9.12 -19.27 47.85
C CYS A 5 8.17 -18.37 47.05
N SER A 6 8.23 -17.05 47.28
CA SER A 6 7.55 -16.04 46.46
C SER A 6 8.25 -14.67 46.55
N LYS A 7 9.58 -14.68 46.39
CA LYS A 7 10.40 -13.46 46.38
C LYS A 7 11.58 -13.60 45.42
N TYR A 8 11.32 -13.78 44.13
CA TYR A 8 12.30 -13.53 43.06
C TYR A 8 11.58 -13.18 41.74
N TYR A 9 10.81 -12.10 41.75
CA TYR A 9 10.42 -11.33 40.56
C TYR A 9 10.35 -9.86 40.99
N ASN A 10 11.52 -9.30 41.30
CA ASN A 10 11.74 -7.88 41.48
C ASN A 10 13.23 -7.62 41.29
N SER A 11 13.72 -7.89 40.08
CA SER A 11 14.95 -7.29 39.58
C SER A 11 14.54 -6.12 38.70
N ALA A 12 14.87 -4.93 39.18
CA ALA A 12 14.68 -3.63 38.57
C ALA A 12 14.75 -3.65 37.03
N LYS A 13 13.59 -3.55 36.38
CA LYS A 13 13.44 -2.79 35.15
C LYS A 13 13.67 -1.33 35.54
N LEU A 14 14.90 -0.84 35.45
CA LEU A 14 15.11 0.57 35.12
C LEU A 14 14.70 0.71 33.64
N ALA A 15 13.40 0.61 33.38
CA ALA A 15 12.85 1.15 32.15
C ALA A 15 12.84 2.66 32.37
N VAL A 16 13.50 3.42 31.50
CA VAL A 16 13.22 4.85 31.39
C VAL A 16 11.73 4.93 31.06
N VAL A 17 10.90 5.17 32.07
CA VAL A 17 9.46 5.35 31.86
C VAL A 17 9.33 6.69 31.17
N VAL A 18 9.12 6.67 29.86
CA VAL A 18 8.80 7.86 29.08
C VAL A 18 7.53 8.45 29.68
N MET A 19 7.65 9.64 30.28
CA MET A 19 6.54 10.29 30.95
C MET A 19 5.65 10.96 29.91
N ILE A 20 4.47 10.40 29.68
CA ILE A 20 3.45 10.97 28.80
C ILE A 20 2.47 11.75 29.66
N CYS A 21 2.40 13.06 29.51
CA CYS A 21 1.50 13.92 30.29
C CYS A 21 0.40 14.50 29.39
N ILE A 22 -0.81 14.63 29.93
CA ILE A 22 -1.93 15.31 29.25
C ILE A 22 -2.27 16.63 29.93
N TYR A 23 -2.55 17.63 29.13
CA TYR A 23 -2.82 19.01 29.53
C TYR A 23 -4.15 19.47 28.94
N ASP A 24 -4.77 20.44 29.59
CA ASP A 24 -5.98 21.07 29.08
C ASP A 24 -5.67 21.84 27.79
N LYS A 25 -6.62 21.86 26.86
CA LYS A 25 -6.52 22.63 25.62
C LYS A 25 -6.25 24.12 25.79
N ARG A 26 -6.53 24.68 26.98
CA ARG A 26 -6.29 26.08 27.36
C ARG A 26 -4.93 26.32 28.04
N THR A 27 -4.11 25.30 28.25
CA THR A 27 -2.77 25.46 28.85
C THR A 27 -1.93 26.41 27.99
N ASN A 28 -1.30 27.38 28.65
CA ASN A 28 -0.48 28.40 27.98
C ASN A 28 0.84 27.80 27.48
N LYS A 29 1.43 28.39 26.44
CA LYS A 29 2.65 27.91 25.77
C LYS A 29 3.85 27.70 26.70
N ASP A 30 3.90 28.44 27.81
CA ASP A 30 4.99 28.40 28.79
C ASP A 30 4.73 27.49 30.00
N ASP A 31 3.57 26.83 30.07
CA ASP A 31 3.10 26.08 31.26
C ASP A 31 3.06 24.55 31.05
N PHE A 32 4.10 24.01 30.41
CA PHE A 32 4.28 22.56 30.14
C PHE A 32 5.40 21.92 30.97
N ASN A 33 5.82 22.58 32.05
CA ASN A 33 6.83 22.11 33.00
C ASN A 33 6.19 21.58 34.29
N ASN A 34 5.04 20.91 34.16
CA ASN A 34 4.30 20.28 35.26
C ASN A 34 3.69 18.97 34.76
N ASN A 35 2.81 18.31 35.53
CA ASN A 35 2.19 17.04 35.13
C ASN A 35 0.83 17.22 34.43
N GLY A 36 0.43 18.46 34.14
CA GLY A 36 -0.84 18.80 33.52
C GLY A 36 -2.04 18.30 34.32
N LEU A 37 -3.03 17.78 33.59
CA LEU A 37 -4.21 17.11 34.13
C LEU A 37 -3.86 15.73 34.70
N SER A 38 -3.01 14.96 34.01
CA SER A 38 -2.61 13.62 34.44
C SER A 38 -1.39 13.10 33.68
N VAL A 39 -0.72 12.09 34.26
CA VAL A 39 0.30 11.25 33.59
C VAL A 39 -0.37 9.98 33.06
N LEU A 40 -0.23 9.72 31.77
CA LEU A 40 -0.76 8.56 31.04
C LEU A 40 0.22 7.38 31.10
N ASP A 41 0.33 6.75 32.27
CA ASP A 41 1.21 5.60 32.57
C ASP A 41 0.63 4.23 32.21
N GLU A 42 -0.67 4.15 31.89
CA GLU A 42 -1.39 2.92 31.52
C GLU A 42 -1.56 2.74 30.00
N CYS A 43 -0.74 3.42 29.18
CA CYS A 43 -0.80 3.28 27.72
C CYS A 43 -0.58 1.82 27.28
N ILE A 44 -1.45 1.33 26.39
CA ILE A 44 -1.32 0.02 25.73
C ILE A 44 -0.30 0.14 24.59
N LYS A 45 -0.36 1.25 23.86
CA LYS A 45 0.52 1.57 22.75
C LYS A 45 0.74 3.07 22.68
N ALA A 46 1.95 3.52 22.36
CA ALA A 46 2.25 4.92 22.14
C ALA A 46 3.39 5.05 21.12
N GLU A 47 3.11 5.65 19.96
CA GLU A 47 4.06 5.78 18.85
C GLU A 47 4.14 7.23 18.35
N ILE A 48 5.35 7.77 18.25
CA ILE A 48 5.61 9.04 17.57
C ILE A 48 6.11 8.74 16.16
N THR A 49 5.48 9.33 15.15
CA THR A 49 5.93 9.28 13.75
C THR A 49 6.45 10.64 13.33
N GLN A 50 7.67 10.70 12.78
CA GLN A 50 8.30 11.92 12.29
C GLN A 50 8.91 11.69 10.89
N GLU A 51 8.63 12.57 9.94
CA GLU A 51 9.11 12.52 8.55
C GLU A 51 9.69 13.88 8.13
N ILE A 52 10.75 13.90 7.31
CA ILE A 52 11.37 15.15 6.82
C ILE A 52 10.34 15.94 6.02
N ASN A 53 10.10 17.19 6.43
CA ASN A 53 9.07 18.07 5.86
C ASN A 53 7.65 17.46 5.82
N GLY A 54 7.43 16.31 6.46
CA GLY A 54 6.22 15.50 6.34
C GLY A 54 5.50 15.37 7.67
N GLU A 55 4.94 14.19 7.93
CA GLU A 55 4.17 13.88 9.13
C GLU A 55 4.97 14.12 10.43
N TYR A 56 4.32 14.70 11.43
CA TYR A 56 4.81 14.68 12.81
C TYR A 56 3.63 14.48 13.76
N SER A 57 3.42 13.23 14.17
CA SER A 57 2.20 12.80 14.86
C SER A 57 2.50 11.86 16.01
N LEU A 58 1.54 11.76 16.93
CA LEU A 58 1.53 10.84 18.06
C LEU A 58 0.25 10.00 17.97
N TYR A 59 0.41 8.70 18.06
CA TYR A 59 -0.67 7.73 18.16
C TYR A 59 -0.63 7.03 19.51
N ILE A 60 -1.76 6.99 20.23
CA ILE A 60 -1.88 6.31 21.53
C ILE A 60 -3.08 5.38 21.53
N GLU A 61 -2.90 4.18 22.08
CA GLU A 61 -3.98 3.30 22.52
C GLU A 61 -3.99 3.28 24.06
N TYR A 62 -5.14 3.61 24.65
CA TYR A 62 -5.29 3.75 26.09
C TYR A 62 -6.50 2.94 26.59
N PRO A 63 -6.43 2.28 27.77
CA PRO A 63 -7.55 1.51 28.31
C PRO A 63 -8.71 2.43 28.69
N THR A 64 -9.93 2.05 28.28
CA THR A 64 -11.13 2.88 28.56
C THR A 64 -11.52 2.85 30.03
N ASP A 65 -11.20 1.78 30.75
CA ASP A 65 -11.56 1.59 32.15
C ASP A 65 -10.67 2.40 33.12
N SER A 66 -9.58 3.01 32.62
CA SER A 66 -8.75 3.90 33.43
C SER A 66 -9.50 5.20 33.74
N LYS A 67 -9.43 5.67 34.99
CA LYS A 67 -9.98 6.98 35.38
C LYS A 67 -9.37 8.14 34.58
N LYS A 68 -8.11 7.98 34.14
CA LYS A 68 -7.36 8.99 33.39
C LYS A 68 -7.84 9.14 31.95
N ALA A 69 -8.60 8.17 31.45
CA ALA A 69 -9.18 8.22 30.11
C ALA A 69 -10.17 9.37 29.93
N GLU A 70 -10.72 9.94 31.02
CA GLU A 70 -11.61 11.10 30.97
C GLU A 70 -10.92 12.38 30.46
N TYR A 71 -9.59 12.48 30.60
CA TYR A 71 -8.81 13.63 30.14
C TYR A 71 -8.48 13.56 28.65
N LEU A 72 -8.65 12.40 28.02
CA LEU A 72 -8.43 12.18 26.58
C LEU A 72 -9.61 12.73 25.78
N VAL A 73 -9.69 14.05 25.71
CA VAL A 73 -10.73 14.80 24.98
C VAL A 73 -10.13 15.59 23.83
N GLU A 74 -10.97 15.98 22.87
CA GLU A 74 -10.52 16.71 21.69
C GLU A 74 -9.81 18.01 22.06
N PHE A 75 -8.77 18.34 21.28
CA PHE A 75 -7.90 19.51 21.43
C PHE A 75 -7.03 19.56 22.68
N ASN A 76 -7.16 18.64 23.63
CA ASN A 76 -6.19 18.54 24.73
C ASN A 76 -4.80 18.24 24.18
N ILE A 77 -3.79 18.63 24.96
CA ILE A 77 -2.39 18.59 24.53
C ILE A 77 -1.69 17.46 25.27
N ILE A 78 -1.00 16.61 24.54
CA ILE A 78 -0.19 15.53 25.09
C ILE A 78 1.28 15.91 24.93
N LYS A 79 2.04 15.86 26.03
CA LYS A 79 3.50 16.00 26.01
C LYS A 79 4.14 14.62 26.06
N ALA A 80 4.98 14.30 25.09
CA ALA A 80 5.77 13.07 25.02
C ALA A 80 7.13 13.37 24.39
N GLU A 81 8.23 12.81 24.92
CA GLU A 81 9.61 13.10 24.47
C GLU A 81 9.90 14.62 24.37
N ASP A 82 9.42 15.40 25.35
CA ASP A 82 9.49 16.87 25.39
C ASP A 82 8.85 17.62 24.22
N GLN A 83 8.02 16.92 23.43
CA GLN A 83 7.27 17.49 22.31
C GLN A 83 5.77 17.50 22.61
N LEU A 84 5.09 18.54 22.14
CA LEU A 84 3.68 18.79 22.36
C LEU A 84 2.86 18.35 21.14
N PHE A 85 1.79 17.61 21.40
CA PHE A 85 0.89 17.09 20.38
C PHE A 85 -0.56 17.41 20.73
N ARG A 86 -1.29 18.04 19.81
CA ARG A 86 -2.72 18.35 19.98
C ARG A 86 -3.60 17.22 19.45
N ILE A 87 -4.51 16.74 20.28
CA ILE A 87 -5.48 15.70 19.91
C ILE A 87 -6.45 16.23 18.87
N TYR A 88 -6.58 15.55 17.72
CA TYR A 88 -7.50 15.92 16.65
C TYR A 88 -8.48 14.79 16.26
N LYS A 89 -8.21 13.56 16.68
CA LYS A 89 -9.11 12.42 16.50
C LYS A 89 -9.05 11.52 17.72
N ILE A 90 -10.22 11.08 18.16
CA ILE A 90 -10.41 10.05 19.18
C ILE A 90 -11.38 9.03 18.62
N GLU A 91 -11.09 7.76 18.82
CA GLU A 91 -11.94 6.65 18.44
C GLU A 91 -12.03 5.69 19.61
N ARG A 92 -13.24 5.22 19.93
CA ARG A 92 -13.48 4.27 21.01
C ARG A 92 -13.79 2.92 20.39
N GLN A 93 -12.99 1.91 20.73
CA GLN A 93 -13.11 0.58 20.18
C GLN A 93 -13.48 -0.42 21.27
N GLN A 94 -14.44 -1.28 20.95
CA GLN A 94 -14.87 -2.39 21.79
C GLN A 94 -14.74 -3.67 20.98
N GLU A 95 -13.51 -4.20 20.92
CA GLU A 95 -13.26 -5.58 20.50
C GLU A 95 -13.10 -6.45 21.76
N ASN A 96 -11.99 -7.18 21.89
CA ASN A 96 -11.67 -8.01 23.07
C ASN A 96 -11.27 -7.19 24.32
N ILE A 97 -10.71 -5.99 24.13
CA ILE A 97 -10.34 -5.04 25.20
C ILE A 97 -10.96 -3.69 24.85
N ARG A 98 -11.57 -3.02 25.83
CA ARG A 98 -12.10 -1.65 25.66
C ARG A 98 -10.95 -0.66 25.62
N LYS A 99 -10.73 -0.04 24.46
CA LYS A 99 -9.62 0.91 24.27
C LYS A 99 -10.07 2.20 23.58
N ILE A 100 -9.33 3.26 23.85
CA ILE A 100 -9.44 4.56 23.20
C ILE A 100 -8.20 4.72 22.33
N CYS A 101 -8.41 4.90 21.03
CA CYS A 101 -7.38 5.20 20.05
C CYS A 101 -7.36 6.71 19.83
N ILE A 102 -6.18 7.31 19.91
CA ILE A 102 -5.98 8.75 19.91
C ILE A 102 -4.97 9.08 18.83
N TRP A 103 -5.30 10.06 18.00
CA TRP A 103 -4.36 10.66 17.08
C TRP A 103 -4.19 12.12 17.45
N ALA A 104 -2.94 12.49 17.67
CA ALA A 104 -2.51 13.83 17.96
C ALA A 104 -1.45 14.27 16.94
N ARG A 105 -1.47 15.55 16.57
CA ARG A 105 -0.49 16.16 15.65
C ARG A 105 0.42 17.08 16.44
N HIS A 106 1.68 17.19 16.05
CA HIS A 106 2.60 18.11 16.69
C HIS A 106 2.02 19.54 16.73
N ILE A 107 2.28 20.28 17.80
CA ILE A 107 1.66 21.60 18.05
C ILE A 107 1.89 22.62 16.92
N PHE A 108 2.98 22.45 16.17
CA PHE A 108 3.25 23.14 14.89
C PHE A 108 2.05 23.20 13.95
N TYR A 109 1.25 22.13 13.88
CA TYR A 109 0.10 22.06 12.97
C TYR A 109 -1.06 22.99 13.36
N ASP A 110 -1.02 23.59 14.57
CA ASP A 110 -1.98 24.65 14.94
C ASP A 110 -1.85 25.89 14.04
N LEU A 111 -0.75 26.04 13.28
CA LEU A 111 -0.62 27.03 12.22
C LEU A 111 -1.73 26.91 11.16
N ALA A 112 -2.36 25.75 11.00
CA ALA A 112 -3.49 25.57 10.10
C ALA A 112 -4.74 26.36 10.52
N PHE A 113 -4.84 26.78 11.79
CA PHE A 113 -5.96 27.57 12.29
C PHE A 113 -5.87 29.07 11.98
N TYR A 114 -4.75 29.52 11.42
CA TYR A 114 -4.54 30.90 11.01
C TYR A 114 -4.72 31.02 9.51
N PHE A 115 -5.32 32.13 9.06
CA PHE A 115 -5.65 32.35 7.66
C PHE A 115 -4.82 33.48 7.07
N VAL A 116 -4.38 33.31 5.83
CA VAL A 116 -3.61 34.26 5.03
C VAL A 116 -4.44 34.64 3.81
N GLU A 117 -4.99 35.85 3.83
CA GLU A 117 -5.86 36.35 2.76
C GLU A 117 -5.10 36.59 1.45
N ALA A 118 -4.06 37.44 1.50
CA ALA A 118 -3.24 37.77 0.34
C ALA A 118 -1.89 38.34 0.76
N ILE A 119 -0.83 37.85 0.13
CA ILE A 119 0.55 38.30 0.30
C ILE A 119 1.14 38.55 -1.08
N ASN A 120 1.86 39.66 -1.20
CA ASN A 120 2.60 40.00 -2.41
C ASN A 120 3.92 40.69 -2.01
N LEU A 121 5.00 39.90 -1.94
CA LEU A 121 6.35 40.36 -1.65
C LEU A 121 7.15 40.31 -2.95
N ILE A 122 7.82 41.41 -3.30
CA ILE A 122 8.51 41.53 -4.60
C ILE A 122 9.94 41.00 -4.48
N ASN A 123 10.65 41.38 -3.42
CA ASN A 123 12.02 40.98 -3.12
C ASN A 123 12.10 40.68 -1.63
N ALA A 124 11.87 39.42 -1.25
CA ALA A 124 12.01 38.99 0.13
C ALA A 124 13.02 37.85 0.21
N ASN A 125 13.90 37.89 1.20
CA ASN A 125 14.61 36.69 1.63
C ASN A 125 13.69 35.77 2.44
N MET A 126 14.12 34.54 2.74
CA MET A 126 13.23 33.56 3.39
C MET A 126 12.68 34.03 4.75
N LYS A 127 13.51 34.70 5.56
CA LYS A 127 13.10 35.26 6.85
C LYS A 127 12.04 36.35 6.66
N GLU A 128 12.31 37.32 5.79
CA GLU A 128 11.36 38.39 5.45
C GLU A 128 10.05 37.82 4.87
N ALA A 129 10.15 36.74 4.09
CA ALA A 129 8.98 36.08 3.51
C ALA A 129 8.10 35.44 4.58
N ILE A 130 8.67 34.79 5.59
CA ILE A 130 7.92 34.23 6.71
C ILE A 130 7.31 35.35 7.56
N GLU A 131 8.09 36.36 7.93
CA GLU A 131 7.63 37.52 8.71
C GLU A 131 6.52 38.29 8.00
N GLY A 132 6.59 38.39 6.67
CA GLY A 132 5.57 39.04 5.85
C GLY A 132 4.34 38.17 5.59
N THR A 133 4.46 36.84 5.61
CA THR A 133 3.38 35.91 5.23
C THR A 133 2.57 35.39 6.42
N ILE A 134 3.24 35.08 7.53
CA ILE A 134 2.59 34.50 8.70
C ILE A 134 1.85 35.62 9.47
N PRO A 135 0.56 35.45 9.83
CA PRO A 135 -0.17 36.50 10.53
C PRO A 135 0.44 36.89 11.89
N PRO A 136 0.37 38.17 12.31
CA PRO A 136 0.94 38.63 13.58
C PRO A 136 0.46 37.82 14.79
N GLU A 137 -0.80 37.37 14.80
CA GLU A 137 -1.37 36.56 15.87
C GLU A 137 -0.67 35.22 16.03
N ALA A 138 -0.22 34.61 14.93
CA ALA A 138 0.58 33.39 14.95
C ALA A 138 2.01 33.68 15.40
N GLN A 139 2.60 34.80 14.97
CA GLN A 139 3.98 35.20 15.35
C GLN A 139 4.13 35.52 16.85
N VAL A 140 3.04 35.89 17.53
CA VAL A 140 3.05 36.07 19.00
C VAL A 140 3.20 34.72 19.73
N ILE A 141 2.69 33.64 19.14
CA ILE A 141 2.67 32.31 19.75
C ILE A 141 3.89 31.50 19.32
N PHE A 142 4.15 31.47 18.00
CA PHE A 142 5.23 30.73 17.38
C PHE A 142 6.46 31.58 17.13
N ASN A 143 7.64 31.03 17.40
CA ASN A 143 8.91 31.65 17.07
C ASN A 143 9.45 31.06 15.78
N PHE A 144 9.71 31.91 14.78
CA PHE A 144 10.23 31.48 13.49
C PHE A 144 11.70 31.85 13.33
N GLN A 145 12.48 30.94 12.79
CA GLN A 145 13.88 31.15 12.41
C GLN A 145 14.09 30.64 10.98
N ALA A 146 14.71 31.46 10.14
CA ALA A 146 14.99 31.11 8.76
C ALA A 146 16.25 31.85 8.26
N PRO A 147 16.94 31.31 7.24
CA PRO A 147 18.12 31.93 6.68
C PRO A 147 17.79 33.23 5.94
N GLU A 148 18.66 34.24 6.08
CA GLU A 148 18.60 35.50 5.30
C GLU A 148 19.32 35.32 3.94
N LYS A 149 18.96 34.26 3.21
CA LYS A 149 19.55 33.91 1.91
C LYS A 149 18.44 33.70 0.88
N ASN A 150 18.82 33.84 -0.40
CA ASN A 150 17.95 33.72 -1.58
C ASN A 150 16.82 34.75 -1.60
N ILE A 151 16.71 35.56 -2.65
CA ILE A 151 15.67 36.59 -2.76
C ILE A 151 14.73 36.20 -3.88
N PHE A 152 13.46 36.02 -3.55
CA PHE A 152 12.42 35.65 -4.50
C PHE A 152 11.16 36.50 -4.31
N PRO A 153 10.34 36.67 -5.37
CA PRO A 153 8.99 37.17 -5.24
C PRO A 153 8.08 36.09 -4.64
N VAL A 154 7.20 36.49 -3.71
CA VAL A 154 6.21 35.61 -3.06
C VAL A 154 4.83 36.17 -3.32
N ASN A 155 3.97 35.37 -3.95
CA ASN A 155 2.57 35.70 -4.16
C ASN A 155 1.68 34.54 -3.70
N LEU A 156 0.93 34.75 -2.62
CA LEU A 156 0.09 33.73 -1.98
C LEU A 156 -1.27 34.34 -1.67
N ARG A 157 -2.35 33.57 -1.79
CA ARG A 157 -3.72 34.03 -1.50
C ARG A 157 -4.60 32.90 -1.00
N ASN A 158 -5.49 33.20 -0.07
CA ASN A 158 -6.52 32.32 0.49
C ASN A 158 -5.96 30.97 0.97
N LEU A 159 -4.94 31.00 1.81
CA LEU A 159 -4.29 29.80 2.35
C LEU A 159 -4.30 29.85 3.88
N SER A 160 -4.22 28.69 4.52
CA SER A 160 -3.82 28.66 5.93
C SER A 160 -2.35 29.06 6.09
N ALA A 161 -1.95 29.53 7.28
CA ALA A 161 -0.56 29.88 7.55
C ALA A 161 0.37 28.67 7.44
N LEU A 162 -0.14 27.47 7.72
CA LEU A 162 0.58 26.21 7.50
C LEU A 162 0.87 25.96 6.00
N GLU A 163 -0.16 26.05 5.15
CA GLU A 163 -0.01 25.88 3.69
C GLU A 163 0.91 26.95 3.10
N ALA A 164 0.77 28.19 3.56
CA ALA A 164 1.63 29.27 3.15
C ALA A 164 3.11 28.98 3.50
N LEU A 165 3.39 28.47 4.70
CA LEU A 165 4.74 28.07 5.10
C LEU A 165 5.30 26.93 4.25
N PHE A 166 4.49 25.92 3.90
CA PHE A 166 4.91 24.86 2.99
C PHE A 166 5.23 25.38 1.58
N LYS A 167 4.41 26.30 1.04
CA LYS A 167 4.74 26.96 -0.23
C LYS A 167 6.01 27.80 -0.16
N LEU A 168 6.30 28.43 0.97
CA LEU A 168 7.59 29.11 1.16
C LEU A 168 8.77 28.13 1.12
N LEU A 169 8.63 26.93 1.71
CA LEU A 169 9.66 25.87 1.58
C LEU A 169 9.83 25.39 0.13
N GLU A 170 8.76 25.34 -0.66
CA GLU A 170 8.85 25.01 -2.08
C GLU A 170 9.60 26.08 -2.88
N ILE A 171 9.38 27.37 -2.57
CA ILE A 171 10.03 28.50 -3.25
C ILE A 171 11.52 28.60 -2.88
N TYR A 172 11.84 28.56 -1.57
CA TYR A 172 13.19 28.84 -1.08
C TYR A 172 14.03 27.58 -0.83
N GLY A 173 13.39 26.41 -0.74
CA GLY A 173 14.01 25.16 -0.30
C GLY A 173 14.16 25.05 1.22
N GLY A 174 14.89 24.02 1.65
CA GLY A 174 15.21 23.77 3.06
C GLY A 174 14.35 22.70 3.74
N GLU A 175 14.68 22.44 4.99
CA GLU A 175 14.06 21.42 5.84
C GLU A 175 13.55 22.02 7.15
N LEU A 176 12.35 21.60 7.56
CA LEU A 176 11.67 22.04 8.77
C LEU A 176 12.20 21.32 10.00
N LYS A 177 12.79 22.09 10.90
CA LYS A 177 13.11 21.68 12.27
C LYS A 177 12.01 22.20 13.20
N ARG A 178 11.19 21.27 13.69
CA ARG A 178 10.04 21.55 14.54
C ARG A 178 10.39 21.22 15.99
N ASN A 179 10.24 22.18 16.89
CA ASN A 179 10.40 21.99 18.33
C ASN A 179 9.34 22.79 19.09
N ASN A 180 8.21 22.15 19.40
CA ASN A 180 7.06 22.81 19.99
C ASN A 180 6.63 24.07 19.21
N TYR A 181 6.61 25.23 19.86
CA TYR A 181 6.29 26.52 19.24
C TYR A 181 7.48 27.18 18.51
N ASN A 182 8.66 26.57 18.54
CA ASN A 182 9.83 27.03 17.77
C ASN A 182 9.88 26.29 16.43
N VAL A 183 9.89 27.05 15.35
CA VAL A 183 9.92 26.57 13.97
C VAL A 183 11.15 27.14 13.30
N GLU A 184 12.10 26.29 12.96
CA GLU A 184 13.35 26.67 12.30
C GLU A 184 13.41 26.02 10.92
N ILE A 185 13.87 26.76 9.92
CA ILE A 185 14.15 26.25 8.59
C ILE A 185 15.65 26.21 8.39
N VAL A 186 16.18 25.02 8.11
CA VAL A 186 17.61 24.77 7.92
C VAL A 186 17.88 24.27 6.50
N GLU A 187 19.13 24.34 6.04
CA GLU A 187 19.50 23.83 4.71
C GLU A 187 19.37 22.28 4.64
N SER A 188 19.73 21.59 5.72
CA SER A 188 19.62 20.13 5.86
C SER A 188 19.61 19.75 7.34
N LEU A 189 18.71 18.85 7.74
CA LEU A 189 18.71 18.17 9.03
C LEU A 189 19.78 17.08 9.10
N GLY A 190 20.15 16.72 10.33
CA GLY A 190 21.04 15.60 10.61
C GLY A 190 22.48 15.78 10.11
N GLU A 191 23.29 14.76 10.38
CA GLU A 191 24.71 14.72 10.06
C GLU A 191 25.10 13.35 9.49
N LYS A 192 26.28 13.26 8.86
CA LYS A 192 26.82 11.95 8.47
C LYS A 192 27.28 11.20 9.73
N LYS A 193 26.65 10.06 10.02
CA LYS A 193 27.02 9.20 11.13
C LYS A 193 27.99 8.12 10.65
N ASN A 194 29.01 7.82 11.46
CA ASN A 194 29.88 6.65 11.27
C ASN A 194 29.17 5.38 11.78
N LEU A 195 27.94 5.14 11.32
CA LEU A 195 27.12 3.99 11.70
C LEU A 195 26.83 3.16 10.45
N VAL A 196 27.17 1.87 10.52
CA VAL A 196 26.83 0.88 9.50
C VAL A 196 25.62 0.07 9.97
N VAL A 197 24.56 0.12 9.18
CA VAL A 197 23.32 -0.64 9.31
C VAL A 197 23.49 -1.94 8.54
N LYS A 198 23.70 -3.05 9.26
CA LYS A 198 24.09 -4.34 8.67
C LYS A 198 23.15 -5.48 9.07
N TYR A 199 22.82 -6.35 8.11
CA TYR A 199 22.08 -7.58 8.35
C TYR A 199 22.76 -8.47 9.40
N GLY A 200 21.97 -9.00 10.35
CA GLY A 200 22.47 -9.80 11.46
C GLY A 200 23.13 -9.00 12.60
N LYS A 201 23.21 -7.66 12.50
CA LYS A 201 23.72 -6.78 13.56
C LYS A 201 22.62 -5.94 14.21
N ASN A 202 22.14 -4.91 13.52
CA ASN A 202 21.24 -3.88 14.06
C ASN A 202 19.89 -3.75 13.32
N ILE A 203 19.58 -4.71 12.43
CA ILE A 203 18.30 -4.75 11.70
C ILE A 203 17.57 -6.06 11.97
N LYS A 204 16.26 -5.96 12.27
CA LYS A 204 15.37 -7.12 12.40
C LYS A 204 14.93 -7.64 11.03
N GLY A 205 14.81 -6.73 10.07
CA GLY A 205 14.44 -7.00 8.69
C GLY A 205 14.60 -5.75 7.83
N LEU A 206 14.80 -5.97 6.52
CA LEU A 206 15.00 -4.91 5.54
C LEU A 206 14.06 -5.16 4.37
N LYS A 207 13.33 -4.13 3.95
CA LYS A 207 12.52 -4.12 2.73
C LYS A 207 13.08 -3.03 1.82
N ALA A 208 13.81 -3.44 0.79
CA ALA A 208 14.25 -2.53 -0.25
C ALA A 208 13.13 -2.40 -1.31
N ILE A 209 12.77 -1.16 -1.62
CA ILE A 209 11.87 -0.81 -2.71
C ILE A 209 12.69 0.06 -3.66
N ILE A 210 12.87 -0.44 -4.89
CA ILE A 210 13.50 0.33 -5.96
C ILE A 210 12.38 0.71 -6.93
N ASP A 211 12.13 2.00 -7.05
CA ASP A 211 11.11 2.58 -7.94
C ASP A 211 11.79 3.38 -9.04
N THR A 212 11.36 3.17 -10.27
CA THR A 212 11.83 3.89 -11.46
C THR A 212 10.72 4.69 -12.12
N GLY A 213 9.54 4.83 -11.49
CA GLY A 213 8.38 5.54 -12.05
C GLY A 213 8.66 7.01 -12.40
N ASP A 214 9.48 7.70 -11.60
CA ASP A 214 9.88 9.08 -11.83
C ASP A 214 11.26 9.25 -12.49
N PHE A 215 11.92 8.13 -12.79
CA PHE A 215 13.24 8.15 -13.40
C PHE A 215 13.16 8.70 -14.82
N ALA A 216 14.05 9.64 -15.15
CA ALA A 216 14.16 10.16 -16.51
C ALA A 216 15.61 10.36 -16.92
N THR A 217 15.91 10.02 -18.17
CA THR A 217 17.23 10.26 -18.76
C THR A 217 17.31 11.62 -19.45
N ARG A 218 16.17 12.26 -19.74
CA ARG A 218 16.07 13.66 -20.18
C ARG A 218 14.75 14.30 -19.80
N ILE A 219 14.73 15.62 -19.65
CA ILE A 219 13.52 16.41 -19.39
C ILE A 219 13.23 17.43 -20.47
N TYR A 220 11.95 17.76 -20.61
CA TYR A 220 11.45 18.89 -21.39
C TYR A 220 10.96 20.00 -20.44
N PRO A 221 11.80 21.00 -20.11
CA PRO A 221 11.45 22.06 -19.17
C PRO A 221 10.58 23.14 -19.83
N ILE A 222 9.54 23.58 -19.13
CA ILE A 222 8.65 24.68 -19.54
C ILE A 222 8.59 25.71 -18.41
N GLY A 223 8.90 26.97 -18.70
CA GLY A 223 8.71 28.10 -17.80
C GLY A 223 7.38 28.82 -18.02
N ASP A 224 7.20 29.96 -17.36
CA ASP A 224 5.98 30.78 -17.48
C ASP A 224 5.70 31.20 -18.93
N ASN A 225 4.42 31.37 -19.28
CA ASN A 225 3.98 31.74 -20.63
C ASN A 225 4.47 30.79 -21.74
N ASN A 226 4.62 29.50 -21.43
CA ASN A 226 5.18 28.48 -22.34
C ASN A 226 6.62 28.79 -22.78
N LEU A 227 7.43 29.40 -21.91
CA LEU A 227 8.85 29.59 -22.16
C LEU A 227 9.53 28.22 -22.30
N VAL A 228 10.18 27.99 -23.44
CA VAL A 228 10.90 26.74 -23.74
C VAL A 228 12.37 27.02 -24.03
N LEU A 229 13.24 26.09 -23.66
CA LEU A 229 14.67 26.21 -23.96
C LEU A 229 14.95 26.01 -25.47
N PRO A 230 15.93 26.73 -26.06
CA PRO A 230 16.37 26.52 -27.45
C PRO A 230 16.77 25.08 -27.75
N GLU A 231 17.49 24.44 -26.82
CA GLU A 231 17.90 23.04 -26.87
C GLU A 231 16.76 22.04 -26.67
N ARG A 232 15.58 22.52 -26.23
CA ARG A 232 14.34 21.77 -25.95
C ARG A 232 14.41 20.74 -24.83
N TYR A 233 15.50 19.98 -24.74
CA TYR A 233 15.72 18.95 -23.74
C TYR A 233 16.99 19.20 -22.97
N ILE A 234 16.95 18.85 -21.68
CA ILE A 234 18.14 18.74 -20.84
C ILE A 234 18.32 17.27 -20.50
N GLU A 235 19.47 16.71 -20.87
CA GLU A 235 19.81 15.31 -20.66
C GLU A 235 20.58 15.13 -19.35
N ALA A 236 20.45 13.93 -18.77
CA ALA A 236 21.26 13.50 -17.63
C ALA A 236 22.73 13.30 -18.05
N ASP A 237 23.61 13.05 -17.08
CA ASP A 237 25.02 12.76 -17.38
C ASP A 237 25.16 11.52 -18.28
N ASN A 238 26.18 11.52 -19.15
CA ASN A 238 26.33 10.60 -20.27
C ASN A 238 26.12 9.09 -19.96
N ASN A 239 26.54 8.62 -18.80
CA ASN A 239 26.36 7.21 -18.40
C ASN A 239 24.88 6.87 -18.15
N ILE A 240 24.10 7.83 -17.67
CA ILE A 240 22.67 7.70 -17.38
C ILE A 240 21.84 8.03 -18.63
N ALA A 241 22.26 9.04 -19.42
CA ALA A 241 21.62 9.39 -20.67
C ALA A 241 21.52 8.20 -21.64
N ASN A 242 22.57 7.35 -21.65
CA ASN A 242 22.68 6.15 -22.50
C ASN A 242 22.34 4.85 -21.77
N LEU A 243 21.64 4.92 -20.62
CA LEU A 243 21.29 3.74 -19.83
C LEU A 243 20.44 2.74 -20.64
N LEU A 244 19.58 3.26 -21.51
CA LEU A 244 18.73 2.48 -22.41
C LEU A 244 19.02 2.88 -23.87
N PRO A 245 18.69 2.02 -24.84
CA PRO A 245 18.83 2.35 -26.27
C PRO A 245 17.89 3.49 -26.72
N TYR A 246 17.01 3.97 -25.84
CA TYR A 246 16.11 5.09 -26.06
C TYR A 246 15.99 5.95 -24.78
N PRO A 247 15.72 7.26 -24.92
CA PRO A 247 15.64 8.16 -23.77
C PRO A 247 14.27 8.13 -23.07
N ILE A 248 14.27 8.10 -21.74
CA ILE A 248 13.07 8.28 -20.91
C ILE A 248 12.87 9.79 -20.73
N THR A 249 11.78 10.32 -21.30
CA THR A 249 11.53 11.76 -21.40
C THR A 249 10.39 12.19 -20.49
N LYS A 250 10.63 13.17 -19.61
CA LYS A 250 9.58 13.73 -18.73
C LYS A 250 9.39 15.23 -18.97
N LYS A 251 8.13 15.68 -19.09
CA LYS A 251 7.79 17.11 -19.16
C LYS A 251 7.76 17.68 -17.74
N VAL A 252 8.40 18.83 -17.51
CA VAL A 252 8.50 19.49 -16.19
C VAL A 252 8.19 20.98 -16.33
N GLU A 253 7.30 21.49 -15.48
CA GLU A 253 6.90 22.90 -15.48
C GLU A 253 7.55 23.64 -14.30
N PHE A 254 8.16 24.80 -14.56
CA PHE A 254 8.85 25.66 -13.60
C PHE A 254 8.12 27.00 -13.46
N THR A 255 7.24 27.09 -12.47
CA THR A 255 6.43 28.28 -12.20
C THR A 255 7.29 29.46 -11.72
N GLY A 256 6.99 30.67 -12.18
CA GLY A 256 7.71 31.89 -11.82
C GLY A 256 8.99 32.12 -12.61
N CYS A 257 9.32 31.22 -13.54
CA CYS A 257 10.53 31.32 -14.35
C CYS A 257 10.23 31.99 -15.71
N LYS A 258 10.65 33.24 -15.85
CA LYS A 258 10.47 34.05 -17.08
C LYS A 258 11.75 34.22 -17.89
N ASP A 259 12.87 33.69 -17.38
CA ASP A 259 14.20 33.84 -17.96
C ASP A 259 14.76 32.48 -18.40
N VAL A 260 15.35 32.44 -19.59
CA VAL A 260 15.86 31.21 -20.23
C VAL A 260 17.05 30.63 -19.47
N ASP A 261 17.94 31.48 -18.94
CA ASP A 261 19.15 31.02 -18.25
C ASP A 261 18.81 30.49 -16.86
N ILE A 262 17.87 31.13 -16.16
CA ILE A 262 17.32 30.62 -14.90
C ILE A 262 16.63 29.27 -15.13
N LEU A 263 15.78 29.16 -16.16
CA LEU A 263 15.08 27.91 -16.49
C LEU A 263 16.07 26.77 -16.78
N ARG A 264 17.15 27.08 -17.52
CA ARG A 264 18.20 26.10 -17.83
C ARG A 264 18.90 25.61 -16.57
N ASN A 265 19.26 26.50 -15.65
CA ASN A 265 19.95 26.11 -14.42
C ASN A 265 19.05 25.27 -13.51
N LEU A 266 17.79 25.68 -13.34
CA LEU A 266 16.79 24.90 -12.58
C LEU A 266 16.55 23.53 -13.21
N ALA A 267 16.46 23.44 -14.54
CA ALA A 267 16.31 22.19 -15.27
C ALA A 267 17.54 21.28 -15.10
N LYS A 268 18.75 21.83 -15.16
CA LYS A 268 20.00 21.08 -14.90
C LYS A 268 20.09 20.54 -13.48
N ASP A 269 19.60 21.29 -12.50
CA ASP A 269 19.58 20.82 -11.12
C ASP A 269 18.46 19.80 -10.89
N TYR A 270 17.34 19.93 -11.60
CA TYR A 270 16.23 18.98 -11.54
C TYR A 270 16.58 17.63 -12.19
N ILE A 271 17.21 17.61 -13.37
CA ILE A 271 17.57 16.35 -14.05
C ILE A 271 18.52 15.49 -13.19
N LYS A 272 19.48 16.10 -12.49
CA LYS A 272 20.39 15.40 -11.57
C LYS A 272 19.65 14.67 -10.44
N LYS A 273 18.46 15.15 -10.06
CA LYS A 273 17.65 14.54 -8.99
C LYS A 273 16.92 13.31 -9.51
N ILE A 274 16.26 13.43 -10.66
CA ILE A 274 15.41 12.37 -11.23
C ILE A 274 16.20 11.34 -12.06
N SER A 275 17.46 11.63 -12.41
CA SER A 275 18.34 10.71 -13.14
C SER A 275 18.93 9.62 -12.26
N ASN A 276 18.54 9.54 -10.98
CA ASN A 276 18.88 8.44 -10.09
C ASN A 276 17.61 7.62 -9.82
N PRO A 277 17.66 6.27 -9.88
CA PRO A 277 16.51 5.46 -9.50
C PRO A 277 16.12 5.77 -8.05
N PHE A 278 14.82 5.87 -7.80
CA PHE A 278 14.33 6.11 -6.45
C PHE A 278 14.53 4.83 -5.64
N VAL A 279 15.52 4.85 -4.76
CA VAL A 279 15.78 3.76 -3.83
C VAL A 279 15.20 4.17 -2.47
N ASN A 280 14.11 3.51 -2.07
CA ASN A 280 13.53 3.63 -0.74
C ASN A 280 13.70 2.32 0.00
N ILE A 281 14.50 2.32 1.05
CA ILE A 281 14.80 1.15 1.86
C ILE A 281 14.13 1.33 3.22
N VAL A 282 13.02 0.63 3.41
CA VAL A 282 12.35 0.55 4.69
C VAL A 282 13.12 -0.44 5.56
N VAL A 283 13.80 0.07 6.59
CA VAL A 283 14.57 -0.76 7.52
C VAL A 283 13.80 -0.89 8.83
N ASN A 284 13.45 -2.12 9.21
CA ASN A 284 13.04 -2.39 10.58
C ASN A 284 14.30 -2.43 11.44
N PHE A 285 14.75 -1.25 11.84
CA PHE A 285 15.87 -1.06 12.74
C PHE A 285 15.51 -1.61 14.13
N LEU A 286 16.53 -2.04 14.85
CA LEU A 286 16.41 -2.47 16.25
C LEU A 286 17.27 -1.49 17.06
N GLU A 287 16.65 -0.68 17.92
CA GLU A 287 17.37 0.34 18.68
C GLU A 287 18.15 -0.31 19.84
N LEU A 288 19.31 -0.88 19.51
CA LEU A 288 20.16 -1.63 20.44
C LEU A 288 20.75 -0.75 21.54
N SER A 289 20.81 0.58 21.35
CA SER A 289 21.30 1.54 22.35
C SER A 289 20.58 1.41 23.71
N LYS A 290 19.34 0.92 23.69
CA LYS A 290 18.47 0.76 24.87
C LYS A 290 18.55 -0.63 25.51
N THR A 291 19.43 -1.50 25.04
CA THR A 291 19.65 -2.84 25.62
C THR A 291 20.84 -2.84 26.58
N LYS A 292 20.75 -3.64 27.66
CA LYS A 292 21.80 -3.73 28.69
C LYS A 292 23.17 -4.12 28.14
N ASP A 293 23.20 -4.97 27.13
CA ASP A 293 24.44 -5.48 26.52
C ASP A 293 25.17 -4.40 25.68
N TYR A 294 24.48 -3.33 25.29
CA TYR A 294 25.00 -2.25 24.45
C TYR A 294 24.94 -0.86 25.12
N GLU A 295 24.65 -0.77 26.42
CA GLU A 295 24.62 0.51 27.18
C GLU A 295 25.91 1.34 27.00
N ARG A 296 27.07 0.69 26.87
CA ARG A 296 28.38 1.35 26.66
C ARG A 296 28.58 1.91 25.25
N TYR A 297 27.74 1.51 24.30
CA TYR A 297 27.77 1.92 22.90
C TYR A 297 26.50 2.67 22.50
N ALA A 298 25.62 3.01 23.45
CA ALA A 298 24.33 3.65 23.19
C ALA A 298 24.44 4.92 22.34
N ASN A 299 25.48 5.72 22.57
CA ASN A 299 25.76 6.96 21.82
C ASN A 299 26.17 6.71 20.35
N LEU A 300 26.60 5.50 20.00
CA LEU A 300 26.98 5.13 18.63
C LEU A 300 25.76 4.69 17.79
N PHE A 301 24.61 4.45 18.43
CA PHE A 301 23.42 3.89 17.80
C PHE A 301 22.21 4.84 17.82
N ASN A 302 22.38 6.10 18.27
CA ASN A 302 21.32 7.09 18.13
C ASN A 302 21.32 7.67 16.72
N VAL A 303 20.20 7.46 16.02
CA VAL A 303 19.97 7.92 14.66
C VAL A 303 18.81 8.90 14.68
N GLU A 304 19.05 10.13 14.26
CA GLU A 304 18.05 11.17 14.19
C GLU A 304 17.54 11.37 12.75
N LEU A 305 16.40 12.06 12.65
CA LEU A 305 15.84 12.42 11.36
C LEU A 305 16.83 13.28 10.56
N GLY A 306 17.09 12.91 9.30
CA GLY A 306 18.07 13.57 8.44
C GLY A 306 19.50 13.01 8.53
N ASP A 307 19.82 12.14 9.49
CA ASP A 307 21.15 11.53 9.55
C ASP A 307 21.43 10.66 8.31
N VAL A 308 22.68 10.63 7.87
CA VAL A 308 23.14 9.75 6.78
C VAL A 308 23.87 8.56 7.38
N VAL A 309 23.47 7.35 6.99
CA VAL A 309 24.00 6.08 7.47
C VAL A 309 24.37 5.17 6.30
N GLU A 310 25.34 4.29 6.51
CA GLU A 310 25.74 3.28 5.53
C GLU A 310 24.91 2.01 5.73
N VAL A 311 24.34 1.46 4.66
CA VAL A 311 23.52 0.24 4.71
C VAL A 311 24.22 -0.88 3.94
N GLU A 312 24.45 -2.01 4.63
CA GLU A 312 25.03 -3.22 4.07
C GLU A 312 24.09 -4.43 4.27
N HIS A 313 23.65 -5.04 3.17
CA HIS A 313 22.88 -6.26 3.20
C HIS A 313 23.38 -7.26 2.16
N GLU A 314 24.37 -8.06 2.55
CA GLU A 314 25.09 -9.01 1.68
C GLU A 314 24.16 -9.93 0.88
N ARG A 315 23.15 -10.53 1.54
CA ARG A 315 22.21 -11.46 0.88
C ARG A 315 21.24 -10.82 -0.11
N LEU A 316 21.04 -9.51 -0.02
CA LEU A 316 20.14 -8.76 -0.92
C LEU A 316 20.95 -7.88 -1.90
N GLY A 317 22.28 -7.90 -1.83
CA GLY A 317 23.16 -7.10 -2.67
C GLY A 317 23.04 -5.59 -2.46
N VAL A 318 22.55 -5.12 -1.30
CA VAL A 318 22.35 -3.69 -1.03
C VAL A 318 23.57 -3.14 -0.30
N TYR A 319 24.28 -2.20 -0.94
CA TYR A 319 25.40 -1.45 -0.37
C TYR A 319 25.22 0.01 -0.76
N SER A 320 24.73 0.84 0.16
CA SER A 320 24.40 2.24 -0.16
C SER A 320 24.46 3.15 1.06
N GLU A 321 24.92 4.38 0.87
CA GLU A 321 24.75 5.46 1.84
C GLU A 321 23.35 6.07 1.68
N LEU A 322 22.54 6.02 2.74
CA LEU A 322 21.14 6.47 2.70
C LEU A 322 20.86 7.44 3.85
N ARG A 323 19.89 8.33 3.64
CA ARG A 323 19.45 9.32 4.63
C ARG A 323 18.18 8.85 5.33
N VAL A 324 18.07 9.16 6.62
CA VAL A 324 16.88 8.88 7.43
C VAL A 324 15.77 9.84 7.08
N ILE A 325 14.77 9.36 6.36
CA ILE A 325 13.63 10.18 5.89
C ILE A 325 12.43 10.12 6.82
N LYS A 326 12.28 9.02 7.57
CA LYS A 326 11.18 8.83 8.54
C LYS A 326 11.62 7.98 9.72
N LYS A 327 11.11 8.32 10.91
CA LYS A 327 11.36 7.61 12.17
C LYS A 327 10.02 7.38 12.87
N VAL A 328 9.78 6.15 13.33
CA VAL A 328 8.62 5.78 14.15
C VAL A 328 9.12 5.23 15.47
N ILE A 329 8.94 5.99 16.54
CA ILE A 329 9.46 5.70 17.88
C ILE A 329 8.34 5.08 18.71
N ASP A 330 8.55 3.87 19.23
CA ASP A 330 7.67 3.23 20.22
C ASP A 330 8.07 3.74 21.61
N LEU A 331 7.22 4.57 22.22
CA LEU A 331 7.51 5.20 23.52
C LEU A 331 7.48 4.20 24.68
N LEU A 332 6.79 3.06 24.53
CA LEU A 332 6.69 2.05 25.58
C LEU A 332 7.81 1.02 25.48
N ASN A 333 8.22 0.69 24.25
CA ASN A 333 9.34 -0.20 23.96
C ASN A 333 10.26 0.42 22.89
N PRO A 334 11.13 1.38 23.25
CA PRO A 334 12.00 2.09 22.30
C PRO A 334 12.87 1.18 21.41
N ILE A 335 13.14 -0.05 21.86
CA ILE A 335 13.85 -1.08 21.08
C ILE A 335 13.16 -1.36 19.71
N ASN A 336 11.84 -1.13 19.61
CA ASN A 336 11.03 -1.36 18.40
C ASN A 336 11.01 -0.18 17.40
N THR A 337 11.81 0.87 17.62
CA THR A 337 11.86 2.04 16.73
C THR A 337 12.14 1.65 15.27
N LYS A 338 11.27 2.07 14.35
CA LYS A 338 11.39 1.80 12.90
C LYS A 338 11.98 3.01 12.19
N ILE A 339 12.83 2.78 11.19
CA ILE A 339 13.54 3.82 10.45
C ILE A 339 13.40 3.57 8.95
N GLU A 340 12.89 4.55 8.22
CA GLU A 340 12.90 4.50 6.76
C GLU A 340 14.10 5.29 6.24
N LEU A 341 14.91 4.62 5.41
CA LEU A 341 16.11 5.16 4.80
C LEU A 341 15.86 5.32 3.30
N GLY A 342 16.25 6.45 2.73
CA GLY A 342 16.06 6.68 1.30
C GLY A 342 16.98 7.75 0.75
N ASN A 343 16.83 7.99 -0.54
CA ASN A 343 17.55 9.06 -1.21
C ASN A 343 16.92 10.44 -0.86
N PRO A 344 17.73 11.44 -0.44
CA PRO A 344 17.26 12.74 0.04
C PRO A 344 16.43 13.59 -0.95
N LEU A 345 16.35 13.20 -2.23
CA LEU A 345 15.99 14.15 -3.30
C LEU A 345 14.53 14.13 -3.76
N ASN A 346 13.67 13.25 -3.24
CA ASN A 346 12.27 13.17 -3.69
C ASN A 346 11.21 13.39 -2.59
N THR A 347 11.59 13.68 -1.34
CA THR A 347 10.61 13.85 -0.25
C THR A 347 9.76 15.11 -0.40
N ILE A 348 10.28 16.16 -1.06
CA ILE A 348 9.55 17.42 -1.28
C ILE A 348 8.65 17.32 -2.52
N ILE A 349 9.08 16.60 -3.56
CA ILE A 349 8.43 16.62 -4.88
C ILE A 349 7.31 15.57 -5.00
N ASN A 350 7.41 14.45 -4.27
CA ASN A 350 6.50 13.30 -4.45
C ASN A 350 5.54 13.03 -3.28
N LYS A 351 5.54 13.84 -2.21
CA LYS A 351 4.68 13.59 -1.04
C LYS A 351 4.01 14.82 -0.42
N LEU A 352 4.26 16.03 -0.94
CA LEU A 352 3.35 17.16 -0.71
C LEU A 352 2.18 17.08 -1.69
N ASP A 353 1.54 15.90 -1.70
CA ASP A 353 0.13 15.86 -1.97
C ASP A 353 -0.50 16.52 -0.73
N LEU A 354 -0.49 17.86 -0.71
CA LEU A 354 -1.32 18.65 0.18
C LEU A 354 -2.74 18.09 0.09
N THR A 355 -3.16 17.60 -1.07
CA THR A 355 -4.36 16.81 -1.34
C THR A 355 -4.46 15.50 -0.56
N SER A 356 -3.41 14.81 -0.11
CA SER A 356 -3.53 13.59 0.72
C SER A 356 -3.63 13.91 2.22
N ILE A 357 -2.97 14.99 2.66
CA ILE A 357 -3.09 15.54 4.02
C ILE A 357 -4.43 16.26 4.15
N LEU A 358 -4.85 16.96 3.09
CA LEU A 358 -6.16 17.57 2.91
C LEU A 358 -7.21 16.50 2.66
N GLU A 359 -7.03 15.44 1.88
CA GLU A 359 -7.95 14.30 1.78
C GLU A 359 -8.07 13.59 3.13
N ARG A 360 -7.09 13.66 4.03
CA ARG A 360 -7.28 13.21 5.42
C ARG A 360 -8.06 14.22 6.29
N LEU A 361 -8.11 15.48 5.89
CA LEU A 361 -8.93 16.55 6.48
C LEU A 361 -10.32 16.67 5.80
N GLU A 362 -10.43 16.31 4.53
CA GLU A 362 -11.52 16.43 3.57
C GLU A 362 -12.21 15.09 3.40
N SER A 363 -11.58 13.93 3.58
CA SER A 363 -12.28 12.65 3.85
C SER A 363 -13.09 12.75 5.14
N LYS A 364 -12.79 13.72 6.02
CA LYS A 364 -13.63 14.10 7.15
C LYS A 364 -14.79 15.04 6.77
N ILE A 365 -14.75 15.66 5.60
CA ILE A 365 -15.84 16.46 5.00
C ILE A 365 -16.66 15.58 4.02
N GLU A 366 -16.05 14.67 3.28
CA GLU A 366 -16.68 13.67 2.41
C GLU A 366 -17.33 12.54 3.21
N SER A 367 -16.76 12.09 4.34
CA SER A 367 -17.49 11.22 5.30
C SER A 367 -18.68 11.91 5.97
N VAL A 368 -18.84 13.22 5.74
CA VAL A 368 -19.99 14.03 6.16
C VAL A 368 -20.91 14.36 4.98
N GLN A 369 -20.49 14.18 3.72
CA GLN A 369 -21.39 14.35 2.58
C GLN A 369 -22.25 13.10 2.41
N ASN A 370 -23.57 13.31 2.43
CA ASN A 370 -24.51 12.30 1.97
C ASN A 370 -24.24 12.08 0.47
N ALA A 371 -23.76 10.91 0.11
CA ALA A 371 -23.69 10.49 -1.27
C ALA A 371 -25.10 10.11 -1.74
N VAL A 372 -25.44 10.49 -2.97
CA VAL A 372 -26.77 10.33 -3.55
C VAL A 372 -26.65 9.53 -4.85
N ILE A 373 -27.25 8.34 -4.88
CA ILE A 373 -27.37 7.50 -6.07
C ILE A 373 -28.73 7.75 -6.69
N ILE A 374 -28.77 8.21 -7.95
CA ILE A 374 -30.03 8.43 -8.68
C ILE A 374 -30.12 7.45 -9.84
N LYS A 375 -31.23 6.70 -9.92
CA LYS A 375 -31.56 5.85 -11.06
C LYS A 375 -32.94 6.19 -11.59
N LYS A 376 -33.06 6.25 -12.92
CA LYS A 376 -34.32 6.42 -13.62
C LYS A 376 -34.65 5.21 -14.48
N ASN A 377 -35.93 4.96 -14.76
CA ASN A 377 -36.33 3.91 -15.69
C ASN A 377 -35.88 4.26 -17.13
N PRO A 378 -35.13 3.37 -17.81
CA PRO A 378 -34.57 3.66 -19.12
C PRO A 378 -35.60 3.55 -20.26
N GLU A 379 -36.72 2.87 -20.02
CA GLU A 379 -37.78 2.57 -20.98
C GLU A 379 -39.16 2.77 -20.33
N THR A 380 -40.20 2.91 -21.15
CA THR A 380 -41.58 2.98 -20.67
C THR A 380 -41.99 1.66 -20.03
N LEU A 381 -42.51 1.73 -18.80
CA LEU A 381 -42.96 0.57 -18.04
C LEU A 381 -44.48 0.49 -18.06
N THR A 382 -45.03 -0.73 -18.17
CA THR A 382 -46.47 -0.99 -18.04
C THR A 382 -46.69 -1.96 -16.89
N ILE A 383 -47.22 -1.46 -15.77
CA ILE A 383 -47.50 -2.25 -14.58
C ILE A 383 -48.94 -2.76 -14.65
N GLY A 384 -49.14 -4.07 -14.50
CA GLY A 384 -50.46 -4.71 -14.55
C GLY A 384 -50.85 -5.40 -13.23
N SER A 385 -51.98 -6.10 -13.26
CA SER A 385 -52.62 -6.70 -12.09
C SER A 385 -52.34 -8.20 -11.89
N THR A 386 -51.54 -8.82 -12.76
CA THR A 386 -51.25 -10.26 -12.69
C THR A 386 -50.21 -10.57 -11.61
N SER A 387 -49.03 -9.94 -11.68
CA SER A 387 -47.91 -10.18 -10.76
C SER A 387 -47.18 -8.89 -10.41
N TYR A 388 -46.34 -8.93 -9.37
CA TYR A 388 -45.40 -7.85 -9.10
C TYR A 388 -44.36 -7.78 -10.22
N TYR A 389 -44.18 -6.59 -10.78
CA TYR A 389 -43.22 -6.31 -11.84
C TYR A 389 -42.00 -5.59 -11.24
N PRO A 390 -40.77 -6.11 -11.44
CA PRO A 390 -39.54 -5.49 -10.95
C PRO A 390 -39.28 -4.22 -11.75
N SER A 391 -39.75 -3.10 -11.22
CA SER A 391 -39.87 -1.85 -11.97
C SER A 391 -38.55 -1.10 -12.08
N ILE A 392 -37.69 -1.22 -11.06
CA ILE A 392 -36.35 -0.65 -11.06
C ILE A 392 -35.46 -1.36 -10.03
N ALA A 393 -34.21 -1.62 -10.39
CA ALA A 393 -33.18 -2.18 -9.51
C ALA A 393 -31.99 -1.22 -9.43
N VAL A 394 -31.54 -0.85 -8.24
CA VAL A 394 -30.44 0.07 -7.98
C VAL A 394 -29.30 -0.70 -7.32
N GLY A 395 -28.10 -0.63 -7.90
CA GLY A 395 -26.89 -1.14 -7.27
C GLY A 395 -26.34 -0.13 -6.27
N ILE A 396 -25.95 -0.62 -5.11
CA ILE A 396 -25.44 0.16 -3.98
C ILE A 396 -24.08 -0.43 -3.61
N SER A 397 -23.05 0.39 -3.52
CA SER A 397 -21.74 -0.02 -2.99
C SER A 397 -21.48 0.75 -1.71
N ALA A 398 -21.52 0.06 -0.57
CA ALA A 398 -21.29 0.64 0.75
C ALA A 398 -19.85 0.39 1.20
N LEU A 399 -19.09 1.45 1.48
CA LEU A 399 -17.70 1.36 1.94
C LEU A 399 -17.58 0.99 3.44
N ALA A 400 -18.67 1.14 4.19
CA ALA A 400 -18.79 0.76 5.59
C ALA A 400 -20.26 0.52 5.93
N ASP A 401 -20.52 -0.17 7.04
CA ASP A 401 -21.88 -0.35 7.57
C ASP A 401 -22.58 1.01 7.73
N THR A 402 -23.77 1.14 7.13
CA THR A 402 -24.45 2.44 7.00
C THR A 402 -25.97 2.30 6.99
N ASN A 403 -26.66 3.40 7.23
CA ASN A 403 -28.11 3.50 7.05
C ASN A 403 -28.38 4.41 5.86
N LEU A 404 -29.27 3.98 4.98
CA LEU A 404 -29.62 4.73 3.78
C LEU A 404 -31.09 5.14 3.82
N THR A 405 -31.44 6.12 3.00
CA THR A 405 -32.82 6.54 2.76
C THR A 405 -33.10 6.45 1.27
N CYS A 406 -34.22 5.83 0.89
CA CYS A 406 -34.68 5.79 -0.48
C CYS A 406 -35.84 6.78 -0.67
N ASN A 407 -35.70 7.68 -1.63
CA ASN A 407 -36.75 8.56 -2.12
C ASN A 407 -37.18 8.09 -3.52
N LEU A 408 -38.45 7.75 -3.67
CA LEU A 408 -39.07 7.23 -4.87
C LEU A 408 -40.06 8.26 -5.41
N ILE A 409 -39.86 8.68 -6.66
CA ILE A 409 -40.77 9.60 -7.37
C ILE A 409 -41.25 8.92 -8.65
N ILE A 410 -42.56 8.86 -8.85
CA ILE A 410 -43.17 8.25 -10.03
C ILE A 410 -44.19 9.21 -10.63
N ASN A 411 -44.14 9.39 -11.94
CA ASN A 411 -45.19 10.02 -12.72
C ASN A 411 -45.69 9.03 -13.78
N GLY A 412 -46.99 8.81 -13.84
CA GLY A 412 -47.55 7.89 -14.82
C GLY A 412 -49.06 8.06 -14.99
N THR A 413 -49.61 7.38 -15.99
CA THR A 413 -51.04 7.42 -16.31
C THR A 413 -51.68 6.06 -16.05
N VAL A 414 -52.81 6.04 -15.35
CA VAL A 414 -53.65 4.84 -15.17
C VAL A 414 -54.85 4.88 -16.11
N ASN A 415 -55.28 3.71 -16.58
CA ASN A 415 -56.42 3.56 -17.49
C ASN A 415 -57.78 3.35 -16.80
N THR A 416 -57.78 3.11 -15.49
CA THR A 416 -58.95 3.00 -14.60
C THR A 416 -58.53 3.41 -13.20
N ASP A 417 -59.48 3.80 -12.34
CA ASP A 417 -59.22 3.92 -10.91
C ASP A 417 -58.67 2.58 -10.39
N THR A 418 -57.59 2.60 -9.62
CA THR A 418 -56.88 1.38 -9.20
C THR A 418 -56.04 1.62 -7.95
N ILE A 419 -55.58 0.54 -7.31
CA ILE A 419 -54.63 0.59 -6.19
C ILE A 419 -53.28 0.09 -6.68
N LEU A 420 -52.22 0.88 -6.49
CA LEU A 420 -50.85 0.48 -6.74
C LEU A 420 -50.21 -0.05 -5.45
N TYR A 421 -49.74 -1.30 -5.49
CA TYR A 421 -49.04 -1.96 -4.39
C TYR A 421 -47.53 -1.94 -4.62
N PHE A 422 -46.77 -1.70 -3.57
CA PHE A 422 -45.31 -1.67 -3.59
C PHE A 422 -44.69 -2.82 -2.80
N LYS A 423 -43.60 -3.37 -3.32
CA LYS A 423 -42.66 -4.21 -2.57
C LYS A 423 -41.25 -3.70 -2.75
N PHE A 424 -40.49 -3.75 -1.66
CA PHE A 424 -39.09 -3.36 -1.62
C PHE A 424 -38.26 -4.53 -1.13
N SER A 425 -37.11 -4.76 -1.75
CA SER A 425 -36.14 -5.75 -1.28
C SER A 425 -34.71 -5.24 -1.37
N LEU A 426 -33.89 -5.65 -0.41
CA LEU A 426 -32.43 -5.52 -0.45
C LEU A 426 -31.84 -6.93 -0.54
N ASP A 427 -31.05 -7.22 -1.57
CA ASP A 427 -30.43 -8.52 -1.84
C ASP A 427 -31.43 -9.69 -1.84
N GLY A 428 -32.64 -9.45 -2.35
CA GLY A 428 -33.72 -10.42 -2.40
C GLY A 428 -34.47 -10.62 -1.07
N LYS A 429 -34.09 -9.95 0.02
CA LYS A 429 -34.83 -9.94 1.28
C LYS A 429 -35.84 -8.80 1.30
N TYR A 430 -37.12 -9.13 1.44
CA TYR A 430 -38.21 -8.14 1.45
C TYR A 430 -38.33 -7.38 2.76
N TYR A 431 -38.67 -6.08 2.65
CA TYR A 431 -39.07 -5.26 3.79
C TYR A 431 -40.52 -5.56 4.20
N GLU A 432 -40.79 -5.44 5.50
CA GLU A 432 -42.15 -5.54 6.06
C GLU A 432 -43.03 -4.36 5.63
N PHE A 433 -42.43 -3.18 5.44
CA PHE A 433 -43.12 -2.00 4.95
C PHE A 433 -43.47 -2.14 3.45
N GLN A 434 -44.73 -2.40 3.16
CA GLN A 434 -45.27 -2.59 1.81
C GLN A 434 -46.49 -1.67 1.61
N PRO A 435 -46.26 -0.39 1.28
CA PRO A 435 -47.34 0.57 1.15
C PRO A 435 -48.18 0.30 -0.10
N SER A 436 -49.36 0.91 -0.13
CA SER A 436 -50.22 0.96 -1.31
C SER A 436 -50.81 2.36 -1.48
N GLN A 437 -51.13 2.73 -2.71
CA GLN A 437 -51.65 4.05 -3.04
C GLN A 437 -52.81 3.96 -4.04
N ASN A 438 -53.89 4.67 -3.75
CA ASN A 438 -55.02 4.79 -4.67
C ASN A 438 -54.67 5.77 -5.79
N LEU A 439 -54.91 5.37 -7.03
CA LEU A 439 -54.69 6.15 -8.24
C LEU A 439 -56.02 6.38 -8.94
N THR A 440 -56.25 7.61 -9.41
CA THR A 440 -57.45 7.99 -10.16
C THR A 440 -57.18 7.95 -11.65
N LEU A 441 -58.18 7.64 -12.49
CA LEU A 441 -58.11 7.66 -13.95
C LEU A 441 -57.36 8.91 -14.46
N GLY A 442 -56.31 8.70 -15.27
CA GLY A 442 -55.46 9.78 -15.77
C GLY A 442 -54.08 9.84 -15.09
N GLU A 443 -53.46 11.01 -15.11
CA GLU A 443 -52.10 11.22 -14.60
C GLU A 443 -52.05 11.22 -13.06
N ASN A 444 -51.05 10.56 -12.50
CA ASN A 444 -50.82 10.50 -11.07
C ASN A 444 -49.33 10.70 -10.76
N ILE A 445 -49.05 11.42 -9.68
CA ILE A 445 -47.70 11.62 -9.14
C ILE A 445 -47.61 10.96 -7.77
N ILE A 446 -46.59 10.13 -7.58
CA ILE A 446 -46.32 9.38 -6.37
C ILE A 446 -44.97 9.82 -5.82
N ASN A 447 -44.91 10.12 -4.53
CA ASN A 447 -43.68 10.36 -3.82
C ASN A 447 -43.68 9.54 -2.53
N LEU A 448 -42.65 8.71 -2.35
CA LEU A 448 -42.52 7.82 -1.21
C LEU A 448 -41.08 7.84 -0.70
N THR A 449 -40.93 8.01 0.60
CA THR A 449 -39.64 7.91 1.29
C THR A 449 -39.64 6.69 2.21
N LEU A 450 -38.59 5.87 2.15
CA LEU A 450 -38.40 4.74 3.07
C LEU A 450 -36.96 4.64 3.58
N PRO A 451 -36.74 4.28 4.86
CA PRO A 451 -35.42 3.98 5.37
C PRO A 451 -34.96 2.58 4.93
N ILE A 452 -33.66 2.45 4.67
CA ILE A 452 -32.95 1.20 4.40
C ILE A 452 -31.91 1.04 5.53
N PRO A 453 -32.30 0.47 6.68
CA PRO A 453 -31.43 0.37 7.84
C PRO A 453 -30.39 -0.75 7.69
N GLN A 454 -29.25 -0.57 8.35
CA GLN A 454 -28.22 -1.59 8.57
C GLN A 454 -27.70 -2.25 7.29
N VAL A 455 -27.40 -1.44 6.26
CA VAL A 455 -26.70 -1.93 5.07
C VAL A 455 -25.26 -2.19 5.46
N THR A 456 -24.79 -3.43 5.30
CA THR A 456 -23.42 -3.81 5.62
C THR A 456 -22.43 -3.25 4.61
N VAL A 457 -21.14 -3.30 4.92
CA VAL A 457 -20.08 -3.05 3.93
C VAL A 457 -20.18 -4.05 2.77
N GLY A 458 -20.05 -3.56 1.53
CA GLY A 458 -20.06 -4.39 0.32
C GLY A 458 -21.03 -3.92 -0.76
N GLN A 459 -21.26 -4.80 -1.74
CA GLN A 459 -22.17 -4.55 -2.86
C GLN A 459 -23.56 -5.10 -2.55
N HIS A 460 -24.57 -4.28 -2.81
CA HIS A 460 -25.97 -4.57 -2.53
C HIS A 460 -26.86 -4.20 -3.72
N ALA A 461 -28.01 -4.87 -3.84
CA ALA A 461 -29.02 -4.62 -4.86
C ALA A 461 -30.37 -4.29 -4.21
N PHE A 462 -30.82 -3.05 -4.39
CA PHE A 462 -32.14 -2.60 -3.96
C PHE A 462 -33.14 -2.65 -5.11
N VAL A 463 -34.29 -3.29 -4.92
CA VAL A 463 -35.30 -3.49 -5.96
C VAL A 463 -36.65 -2.96 -5.51
N VAL A 464 -37.33 -2.24 -6.41
CA VAL A 464 -38.72 -1.80 -6.26
C VAL A 464 -39.59 -2.61 -7.22
N GLU A 465 -40.59 -3.29 -6.67
CA GLU A 465 -41.60 -4.00 -7.44
C GLU A 465 -42.97 -3.37 -7.25
N MET A 466 -43.76 -3.35 -8.32
CA MET A 466 -45.08 -2.73 -8.32
C MET A 466 -46.13 -3.66 -8.93
N LYS A 467 -47.37 -3.53 -8.47
CA LYS A 467 -48.55 -4.25 -9.00
C LYS A 467 -49.80 -3.39 -8.88
N THR A 468 -50.68 -3.39 -9.87
CA THR A 468 -52.01 -2.75 -9.77
C THR A 468 -53.07 -3.73 -9.26
N SER A 469 -54.14 -3.25 -8.62
CA SER A 469 -55.30 -4.10 -8.28
C SER A 469 -56.07 -4.52 -9.54
N GLU A 470 -56.24 -3.58 -10.45
CA GLU A 470 -56.88 -3.73 -11.76
C GLU A 470 -56.34 -2.70 -12.75
N GLY A 471 -56.63 -2.84 -14.05
CA GLY A 471 -56.12 -1.93 -15.06
C GLY A 471 -54.59 -1.94 -15.20
N THR A 472 -54.05 -0.93 -15.87
CA THR A 472 -52.62 -0.76 -16.12
C THR A 472 -52.15 0.63 -15.73
N PHE A 473 -50.96 0.71 -15.13
CA PHE A 473 -50.25 1.95 -14.86
C PHE A 473 -49.04 2.08 -15.81
N SER A 474 -49.10 3.06 -16.71
CA SER A 474 -48.05 3.35 -17.69
C SER A 474 -47.13 4.45 -17.17
N ILE A 475 -45.84 4.15 -17.07
CA ILE A 475 -44.80 5.09 -16.61
C ILE A 475 -43.85 5.31 -17.78
N ASP A 476 -43.83 6.53 -18.33
CA ASP A 476 -42.94 6.84 -19.44
C ASP A 476 -41.46 6.79 -19.03
N LYS A 477 -40.60 6.65 -20.04
CA LYS A 477 -39.14 6.74 -19.86
C LYS A 477 -38.77 7.96 -19.00
N ASN A 478 -37.88 7.76 -18.04
CA ASN A 478 -37.39 8.74 -17.07
C ASN A 478 -38.40 9.27 -16.02
N ASN A 479 -39.65 8.79 -16.02
CA ASN A 479 -40.68 9.25 -15.08
C ASN A 479 -40.80 8.40 -13.80
N LEU A 480 -40.02 7.33 -13.65
CA LEU A 480 -39.76 6.63 -12.39
C LEU A 480 -38.31 6.94 -11.97
N GLN A 481 -38.15 7.59 -10.83
CA GLN A 481 -36.86 7.95 -10.25
C GLN A 481 -36.74 7.35 -8.85
N VAL A 482 -35.64 6.65 -8.61
CA VAL A 482 -35.21 6.20 -7.28
C VAL A 482 -33.94 6.92 -6.92
N MET A 483 -33.93 7.52 -5.73
CA MET A 483 -32.81 8.24 -5.16
C MET A 483 -32.44 7.62 -3.82
N ILE A 484 -31.23 7.09 -3.70
CA ILE A 484 -30.72 6.48 -2.47
C ILE A 484 -29.67 7.41 -1.89
N GLU A 485 -29.92 7.87 -0.67
CA GLU A 485 -29.09 8.83 0.04
C GLU A 485 -28.50 8.19 1.29
N GLY A 486 -27.21 8.39 1.52
CA GLY A 486 -26.59 8.00 2.77
C GLY A 486 -25.09 8.24 2.77
N ARG A 487 -24.46 7.94 3.90
CA ARG A 487 -23.00 8.08 4.05
C ARG A 487 -22.30 6.85 3.49
N HIS A 488 -21.07 7.06 3.00
CA HIS A 488 -20.18 5.98 2.54
C HIS A 488 -20.74 5.17 1.36
N LEU A 489 -21.46 5.82 0.44
CA LEU A 489 -21.94 5.21 -0.79
C LEU A 489 -21.05 5.56 -1.99
N GLU A 490 -20.69 4.57 -2.78
CA GLU A 490 -20.16 4.73 -4.13
C GLU A 490 -21.24 4.41 -5.17
N GLY A 491 -21.27 5.20 -6.24
CA GLY A 491 -22.16 4.98 -7.37
C GLY A 491 -21.61 3.95 -8.34
N GLY A 492 -22.37 2.89 -8.60
CA GLY A 492 -22.10 1.93 -9.67
C GLY A 492 -22.14 0.47 -9.21
N LEU A 493 -22.74 -0.37 -10.06
CA LEU A 493 -22.38 -1.80 -10.07
C LEU A 493 -20.99 -1.90 -10.69
N SER A 494 -20.14 -2.77 -10.14
CA SER A 494 -18.84 -3.06 -10.74
C SER A 494 -19.01 -3.29 -12.26
N PRO A 495 -18.17 -2.69 -13.13
CA PRO A 495 -18.19 -2.98 -14.56
C PRO A 495 -17.76 -4.42 -14.86
N SER A 496 -17.31 -5.18 -13.86
CA SER A 496 -17.09 -6.61 -13.99
C SER A 496 -18.42 -7.35 -14.12
N LEU A 497 -18.63 -8.01 -15.26
CA LEU A 497 -19.68 -9.00 -15.44
C LEU A 497 -19.70 -9.96 -14.23
N PRO A 498 -20.87 -10.32 -13.67
CA PRO A 498 -20.95 -11.34 -12.63
C PRO A 498 -20.35 -12.64 -13.16
N ARG A 499 -19.27 -13.10 -12.53
CA ARG A 499 -18.64 -14.39 -12.80
C ARG A 499 -19.07 -15.34 -11.68
N ALA A 500 -19.33 -16.60 -12.01
CA ALA A 500 -19.44 -17.63 -10.99
C ALA A 500 -18.06 -17.82 -10.36
N GLU A 501 -17.89 -17.49 -9.09
CA GLU A 501 -16.68 -17.84 -8.35
C GLU A 501 -16.78 -19.30 -7.92
N VAL A 502 -15.96 -20.15 -8.53
CA VAL A 502 -15.73 -21.52 -8.05
C VAL A 502 -14.56 -21.47 -7.09
N VAL A 503 -14.84 -21.58 -5.79
CA VAL A 503 -13.81 -21.65 -4.75
C VAL A 503 -13.54 -23.11 -4.42
N GLN A 504 -12.36 -23.62 -4.79
CA GLN A 504 -11.89 -24.94 -4.37
C GLN A 504 -10.93 -24.80 -3.19
N PHE A 505 -11.29 -25.38 -2.05
CA PHE A 505 -10.42 -25.43 -0.88
C PHE A 505 -9.37 -26.53 -1.06
N VAL A 506 -8.09 -26.14 -1.18
CA VAL A 506 -6.97 -27.07 -1.09
C VAL A 506 -6.42 -27.04 0.34
N LEU A 507 -6.39 -28.19 1.01
CA LEU A 507 -5.81 -28.33 2.36
C LEU A 507 -4.29 -28.17 2.27
N PHE A 508 -3.81 -26.94 2.43
CA PHE A 508 -2.40 -26.54 2.33
C PHE A 508 -1.45 -27.38 3.20
N ASN A 509 -1.92 -27.91 4.34
CA ASN A 509 -1.13 -28.79 5.21
C ASN A 509 -0.84 -30.17 4.59
N LEU A 510 -1.79 -30.78 3.87
CA LEU A 510 -1.55 -32.05 3.18
C LEU A 510 -0.61 -31.86 1.98
N PHE A 511 -0.71 -30.70 1.32
CA PHE A 511 0.19 -30.28 0.25
C PHE A 511 1.65 -30.11 0.74
N LEU A 512 1.85 -29.41 1.86
CA LEU A 512 3.16 -29.25 2.50
C LEU A 512 3.76 -30.58 2.98
N ASN A 513 2.95 -31.46 3.57
CA ASN A 513 3.43 -32.78 4.02
C ASN A 513 3.93 -33.65 2.86
N LYS A 514 3.29 -33.58 1.69
CA LYS A 514 3.72 -34.31 0.50
C LYS A 514 5.00 -33.73 -0.11
N ILE A 515 5.15 -32.40 -0.14
CA ILE A 515 6.40 -31.74 -0.56
C ILE A 515 7.57 -32.14 0.36
N ASN A 516 7.33 -32.17 1.68
CA ASN A 516 8.34 -32.58 2.65
C ASN A 516 8.73 -34.06 2.50
N SER A 517 7.79 -34.97 2.18
CA SER A 517 8.13 -36.38 1.96
C SER A 517 8.96 -36.63 0.70
N PHE A 518 8.94 -35.71 -0.27
CA PHE A 518 9.84 -35.74 -1.44
C PHE A 518 11.23 -35.18 -1.13
N LYS A 519 11.33 -34.20 -0.21
CA LYS A 519 12.59 -33.60 0.22
C LYS A 519 13.52 -34.60 0.91
N ASP A 520 12.96 -35.51 1.71
CA ASP A 520 13.75 -36.53 2.42
C ASP A 520 14.28 -37.64 1.50
N ASN A 521 13.75 -37.79 0.28
CA ASN A 521 14.19 -38.77 -0.73
C ASN A 521 15.19 -38.22 -1.77
N LEU A 522 15.62 -36.96 -1.64
CA LEU A 522 16.44 -36.27 -2.66
C LEU A 522 17.92 -36.09 -2.28
N ILE A 523 18.37 -36.58 -1.13
CA ILE A 523 19.81 -36.59 -0.81
C ILE A 523 20.41 -37.92 -1.26
N ALA A 524 20.79 -37.99 -2.54
CA ALA A 524 21.69 -39.02 -3.03
C ALA A 524 23.10 -38.43 -3.14
N THR A 525 23.93 -38.61 -2.12
CA THR A 525 25.36 -38.31 -2.22
C THR A 525 26.01 -39.39 -3.09
N ILE A 526 26.25 -39.10 -4.38
CA ILE A 526 27.02 -39.99 -5.25
C ILE A 526 28.50 -39.68 -5.06
N ASN A 527 29.19 -40.48 -4.25
CA ASN A 527 30.66 -40.49 -4.22
C ASN A 527 31.18 -41.32 -5.39
N ILE A 528 31.75 -40.67 -6.41
CA ILE A 528 32.46 -41.36 -7.50
C ILE A 528 33.89 -41.62 -7.03
N SER A 529 34.12 -42.75 -6.39
CA SER A 529 35.44 -43.23 -5.99
C SER A 529 35.82 -44.46 -6.82
N GLU A 530 36.18 -44.25 -8.09
CA GLU A 530 37.15 -45.02 -8.92
C GLU A 530 36.88 -44.82 -10.42
N PRO A 531 37.93 -44.71 -11.26
CA PRO A 531 37.78 -44.47 -12.68
C PRO A 531 37.49 -45.77 -13.46
N LEU A 532 36.36 -45.75 -14.17
CA LEU A 532 36.02 -46.50 -15.41
C LEU A 532 36.76 -47.82 -15.70
N ASP A 533 36.00 -48.90 -15.60
CA ASP A 533 36.35 -50.29 -15.91
C ASP A 533 36.87 -50.54 -17.35
N ASN A 534 38.14 -50.98 -17.45
CA ASN A 534 38.76 -52.04 -18.30
C ASN A 534 38.28 -52.40 -19.74
N LYS A 535 37.54 -51.55 -20.47
CA LYS A 535 37.08 -51.90 -21.85
C LYS A 535 37.87 -51.35 -23.04
N TYR A 536 38.98 -50.63 -22.87
CA TYR A 536 39.65 -49.89 -23.96
C TYR A 536 41.11 -50.29 -24.21
N LEU A 537 41.39 -51.59 -24.39
CA LEU A 537 42.76 -52.13 -24.42
C LEU A 537 43.35 -52.48 -25.79
N ASN A 538 42.77 -52.10 -26.94
CA ASN A 538 43.41 -52.37 -28.24
C ASN A 538 43.13 -51.28 -29.26
N ILE A 539 44.14 -50.44 -29.54
CA ILE A 539 44.10 -49.37 -30.53
C ILE A 539 45.47 -49.19 -31.21
N GLU A 540 45.59 -49.43 -32.53
CA GLU A 540 46.78 -49.14 -33.35
C GLU A 540 46.71 -47.78 -34.08
N SER A 541 47.60 -46.82 -33.83
CA SER A 541 47.54 -45.52 -34.52
C SER A 541 47.95 -45.58 -36.02
N VAL A 542 47.22 -44.88 -36.90
CA VAL A 542 47.61 -44.58 -38.29
C VAL A 542 47.80 -43.07 -38.48
N ALA A 543 48.86 -42.66 -39.18
CA ALA A 543 49.13 -41.24 -39.45
C ALA A 543 48.19 -40.64 -40.51
N TYR A 544 47.78 -39.38 -40.32
CA TYR A 544 46.78 -38.68 -41.13
C TYR A 544 47.07 -38.65 -42.64
N SER A 545 48.35 -38.60 -43.03
CA SER A 545 48.77 -38.63 -44.44
C SER A 545 48.54 -39.98 -45.13
N GLN A 546 48.41 -41.06 -44.37
CA GLN A 546 48.13 -42.40 -44.90
C GLN A 546 46.62 -42.69 -45.02
N ALA A 547 45.77 -41.94 -44.31
CA ALA A 547 44.32 -42.09 -44.34
C ALA A 547 43.66 -41.47 -45.59
N THR A 548 44.29 -40.47 -46.20
CA THR A 548 43.73 -39.73 -47.35
C THR A 548 44.03 -40.35 -48.71
N GLY A 549 44.80 -41.45 -48.77
CA GLY A 549 45.28 -42.06 -50.02
C GLY A 549 44.62 -43.38 -50.44
N LYS A 550 43.59 -43.89 -49.74
CA LYS A 550 42.95 -45.18 -50.08
C LYS A 550 41.46 -45.03 -50.33
N ASN A 551 41.01 -45.54 -51.48
CA ASN A 551 39.59 -45.71 -51.80
C ASN A 551 38.91 -46.66 -50.80
N PRO A 552 37.61 -46.47 -50.51
CA PRO A 552 36.96 -47.08 -49.36
C PRO A 552 36.68 -48.56 -49.65
N THR A 553 37.54 -49.43 -49.17
CA THR A 553 37.21 -50.84 -49.01
C THR A 553 37.51 -51.27 -47.58
N ASN A 554 36.40 -51.60 -46.90
CA ASN A 554 36.26 -52.28 -45.62
C ASN A 554 37.56 -52.63 -44.90
N ILE A 555 38.05 -51.68 -44.11
CA ILE A 555 38.94 -51.99 -43.00
C ILE A 555 38.12 -51.81 -41.73
N ASN A 556 37.69 -52.94 -41.21
CA ASN A 556 37.12 -53.08 -39.87
C ASN A 556 38.30 -53.15 -38.90
N CYS A 557 38.69 -52.03 -38.30
CA CYS A 557 39.76 -52.03 -37.30
C CYS A 557 39.37 -51.17 -36.10
N ASN A 558 39.21 -51.89 -34.99
CA ASN A 558 39.02 -51.46 -33.62
C ASN A 558 40.25 -50.67 -33.14
N ILE A 559 40.23 -49.36 -33.39
CA ILE A 559 41.31 -48.44 -33.07
C ILE A 559 40.73 -47.05 -32.79
N ASP A 560 40.77 -46.60 -31.53
CA ASP A 560 40.53 -45.23 -31.09
C ASP A 560 41.36 -44.22 -31.88
N VAL A 561 40.64 -43.39 -32.61
CA VAL A 561 41.06 -42.01 -32.84
C VAL A 561 40.88 -41.29 -31.51
N ILE A 562 41.96 -40.71 -30.95
CA ILE A 562 41.86 -39.68 -29.93
C ILE A 562 41.06 -38.51 -30.55
N LYS A 563 39.75 -38.55 -30.37
CA LYS A 563 38.91 -37.36 -30.50
C LYS A 563 38.96 -36.66 -29.16
N LYS A 564 39.69 -35.55 -29.14
CA LYS A 564 39.39 -34.45 -28.23
C LYS A 564 37.94 -34.02 -28.52
N ILE A 565 37.00 -34.51 -27.72
CA ILE A 565 35.62 -34.03 -27.72
C ILE A 565 35.54 -32.90 -26.71
N VAL A 566 35.43 -31.68 -27.23
CA VAL A 566 35.35 -30.40 -26.49
C VAL A 566 33.89 -30.06 -26.14
N SER A 567 32.97 -31.02 -26.24
CA SER A 567 31.57 -30.83 -25.84
C SER A 567 30.81 -32.15 -25.79
N ILE A 568 30.07 -32.37 -24.70
CA ILE A 568 28.97 -33.34 -24.70
C ILE A 568 27.80 -32.64 -25.40
N SER A 569 27.62 -32.92 -26.70
CA SER A 569 26.31 -32.76 -27.34
C SER A 569 25.52 -34.02 -26.98
N ARG A 570 24.52 -33.91 -26.09
CA ARG A 570 23.60 -35.02 -25.83
C ARG A 570 22.50 -34.96 -26.87
N LYS A 571 22.51 -35.91 -27.79
CA LYS A 571 21.35 -36.27 -28.61
C LYS A 571 20.28 -36.72 -27.63
N ALA A 572 19.21 -35.95 -27.48
CA ALA A 572 18.05 -36.36 -26.69
C ALA A 572 17.54 -37.69 -27.28
N ASP A 573 17.50 -38.73 -26.45
CA ASP A 573 16.72 -39.93 -26.75
C ASP A 573 15.26 -39.47 -26.97
N GLU A 574 14.52 -40.06 -27.90
CA GLU A 574 13.09 -39.77 -28.09
C GLU A 574 12.30 -39.99 -26.77
N ASN A 575 12.86 -40.78 -25.85
CA ASN A 575 12.32 -40.97 -24.50
C ASN A 575 12.60 -39.81 -23.50
N PHE A 576 13.52 -38.90 -23.79
CA PHE A 576 13.82 -37.75 -22.91
C PHE A 576 12.67 -36.74 -22.90
N TYR A 577 12.03 -36.52 -24.05
CA TYR A 577 10.83 -35.68 -24.13
C TYR A 577 9.55 -36.41 -23.70
N LEU A 578 9.52 -37.74 -23.75
CA LEU A 578 8.35 -38.52 -23.35
C LEU A 578 8.19 -38.67 -21.83
N ASN A 579 9.23 -38.45 -21.03
CA ASN A 579 9.11 -38.40 -19.57
C ASN A 579 8.79 -36.99 -19.03
N LEU A 580 8.83 -35.95 -19.88
CA LEU A 580 8.37 -34.59 -19.53
C LEU A 580 6.84 -34.44 -19.63
N ILE A 581 6.13 -35.49 -20.07
CA ILE A 581 4.68 -35.48 -20.30
C ILE A 581 4.09 -36.77 -19.72
N LYS A 582 3.97 -36.84 -18.39
CA LYS A 582 3.07 -37.85 -17.77
C LYS A 582 2.12 -37.32 -16.71
N ASP A 583 2.34 -36.13 -16.19
CA ASP A 583 1.36 -35.43 -15.34
C ASP A 583 1.26 -33.97 -15.81
N GLU A 584 0.22 -33.63 -16.57
CA GLU A 584 0.07 -32.28 -17.20
C GLU A 584 0.05 -31.12 -16.20
N TRP A 585 -0.16 -31.40 -14.91
CA TRP A 585 -0.20 -30.43 -13.82
C TRP A 585 1.10 -30.34 -13.03
N LEU A 586 2.10 -31.20 -13.25
CA LEU A 586 3.37 -31.18 -12.50
C LEU A 586 4.56 -31.47 -13.41
N LYS A 587 5.36 -30.45 -13.70
CA LYS A 587 6.59 -30.54 -14.49
C LYS A 587 7.80 -30.58 -13.56
N GLN A 588 8.60 -31.62 -13.68
CA GLN A 588 9.90 -31.70 -13.02
C GLN A 588 11.01 -31.42 -14.04
N ILE A 589 11.89 -30.49 -13.72
CA ILE A 589 13.05 -30.10 -14.54
C ILE A 589 14.28 -30.29 -13.66
N ASN A 590 15.26 -31.05 -14.15
CA ASN A 590 16.54 -31.19 -13.48
C ASN A 590 17.59 -30.44 -14.30
N GLU A 591 18.30 -29.51 -13.68
CA GLU A 591 19.36 -28.73 -14.29
C GLU A 591 20.67 -29.02 -13.54
N ILE A 592 21.76 -29.24 -14.28
CA ILE A 592 23.06 -29.48 -13.67
C ILE A 592 23.86 -28.18 -13.77
N VAL A 593 24.14 -27.56 -12.63
CA VAL A 593 24.81 -26.27 -12.52
C VAL A 593 26.23 -26.47 -12.01
N LEU A 594 27.20 -25.79 -12.61
CA LEU A 594 28.58 -25.76 -12.13
C LEU A 594 28.71 -24.66 -11.10
N ASN A 595 28.97 -25.03 -9.85
CA ASN A 595 29.20 -24.06 -8.79
C ASN A 595 30.60 -23.45 -8.89
N GLU A 596 30.77 -22.28 -8.28
CA GLU A 596 32.04 -21.51 -8.31
C GLU A 596 33.24 -22.30 -7.74
N ASP A 597 32.97 -23.30 -6.89
CA ASP A 597 33.97 -24.21 -6.32
C ASP A 597 34.42 -25.33 -7.29
N GLY A 598 33.91 -25.33 -8.53
CA GLY A 598 34.27 -26.30 -9.57
C GLY A 598 33.55 -27.65 -9.48
N ASN A 599 32.60 -27.78 -8.55
CA ASN A 599 31.75 -28.97 -8.39
C ASN A 599 30.43 -28.79 -9.15
N TRP A 600 29.94 -29.87 -9.74
CA TRP A 600 28.64 -29.90 -10.42
C TRP A 600 27.55 -30.33 -9.44
N GLU A 601 26.47 -29.58 -9.35
CA GLU A 601 25.28 -29.90 -8.56
C GLU A 601 24.07 -30.06 -9.47
N GLU A 602 23.16 -30.98 -9.12
CA GLU A 602 21.89 -31.19 -9.81
C GLU A 602 20.79 -30.46 -9.05
N GLU A 603 20.24 -29.41 -9.66
CA GLU A 603 19.11 -28.64 -9.15
C GLU A 603 17.81 -29.17 -9.74
N ASN A 604 16.86 -29.53 -8.87
CA ASN A 604 15.56 -30.06 -9.26
C ASN A 604 14.47 -29.01 -9.07
N TYR A 605 13.88 -28.56 -10.17
CA TYR A 605 12.76 -27.63 -10.23
C TYR A 605 11.45 -28.38 -10.41
N ILE A 606 10.41 -28.01 -9.64
CA ILE A 606 9.06 -28.54 -9.81
C ILE A 606 8.12 -27.36 -10.11
N THR A 607 7.53 -27.35 -11.31
CA THR A 607 6.55 -26.35 -11.74
C THR A 607 5.17 -26.99 -11.78
N VAL A 608 4.21 -26.41 -11.06
CA VAL A 608 2.81 -26.86 -11.09
C VAL A 608 2.03 -26.00 -12.06
N THR A 609 1.41 -26.60 -13.08
CA THR A 609 0.57 -25.87 -14.05
C THR A 609 -0.84 -25.69 -13.48
N GLU A 610 -1.41 -24.50 -13.63
CA GLU A 610 -2.77 -24.18 -13.18
C GLU A 610 -3.79 -25.14 -13.84
N LEU A 611 -4.70 -25.69 -13.05
CA LEU A 611 -5.72 -26.63 -13.54
C LEU A 611 -6.68 -25.88 -14.46
N THR A 612 -6.86 -26.40 -15.67
CA THR A 612 -7.80 -25.83 -16.66
C THR A 612 -9.02 -26.75 -16.79
N ASP A 613 -10.20 -26.14 -16.85
CA ASP A 613 -11.47 -26.86 -17.02
C ASP A 613 -11.50 -27.56 -18.39
N THR A 614 -11.92 -28.83 -18.43
CA THR A 614 -11.94 -29.61 -19.68
C THR A 614 -13.26 -29.49 -20.42
N ARG A 615 -14.38 -29.19 -19.73
CA ARG A 615 -15.66 -28.86 -20.36
C ARG A 615 -16.56 -28.02 -19.46
N VAL A 616 -17.08 -26.91 -20.01
CA VAL A 616 -18.21 -26.17 -19.44
C VAL A 616 -19.48 -26.66 -20.14
N SER A 617 -20.33 -27.41 -19.44
CA SER A 617 -21.61 -27.89 -19.97
C SER A 617 -22.65 -26.76 -20.03
N SER A 618 -23.58 -26.85 -20.98
CA SER A 618 -24.70 -25.91 -21.11
C SER A 618 -25.77 -26.16 -20.04
N THR A 619 -26.15 -25.09 -19.34
CA THR A 619 -27.34 -24.90 -18.48
C THR A 619 -27.94 -26.20 -17.88
N TYR A 620 -27.47 -26.61 -16.71
CA TYR A 620 -28.00 -27.77 -15.97
C TYR A 620 -29.43 -27.51 -15.44
N SER A 621 -29.72 -26.29 -14.96
CA SER A 621 -31.08 -25.84 -14.65
C SER A 621 -31.17 -24.32 -14.57
N ASN A 622 -32.32 -23.76 -14.95
CA ASN A 622 -32.60 -22.32 -14.89
C ASN A 622 -33.45 -22.02 -13.65
N LEU A 623 -32.88 -21.26 -12.69
CA LEU A 623 -33.48 -20.95 -11.39
C LEU A 623 -34.08 -19.53 -11.33
N GLY A 624 -34.45 -18.97 -12.49
CA GLY A 624 -35.06 -17.63 -12.59
C GLY A 624 -34.03 -16.52 -12.72
N ILE A 625 -33.31 -16.18 -11.64
CA ILE A 625 -32.26 -15.15 -11.62
C ILE A 625 -30.82 -15.71 -11.71
N GLY A 626 -30.67 -17.02 -11.89
CA GLY A 626 -29.36 -17.66 -12.01
C GLY A 626 -29.41 -18.96 -12.82
N VAL A 627 -28.26 -19.34 -13.38
CA VAL A 627 -28.06 -20.57 -14.16
C VAL A 627 -27.06 -21.45 -13.42
N VAL A 628 -27.39 -22.72 -13.21
CA VAL A 628 -26.42 -23.72 -12.73
C VAL A 628 -25.67 -24.28 -13.93
N TYR A 629 -24.34 -24.18 -13.91
CA TYR A 629 -23.46 -24.82 -14.90
C TYR A 629 -22.84 -26.08 -14.28
N GLU A 630 -22.74 -27.13 -15.07
CA GLU A 630 -21.94 -28.31 -14.73
C GLU A 630 -20.56 -28.11 -15.33
N ILE A 631 -19.51 -28.17 -14.50
CA ILE A 631 -18.12 -28.00 -14.90
C ILE A 631 -17.43 -29.34 -14.67
N ASP A 632 -16.95 -29.95 -15.74
CA ASP A 632 -16.12 -31.15 -15.67
C ASP A 632 -14.65 -30.74 -15.59
N PHE A 633 -14.00 -31.15 -14.50
CA PHE A 633 -12.54 -31.08 -14.36
C PHE A 633 -11.89 -32.30 -15.02
N SER A 634 -10.60 -32.22 -15.34
CA SER A 634 -9.84 -33.37 -15.87
C SER A 634 -10.00 -34.61 -14.98
N ASP A 635 -10.01 -35.79 -15.61
CA ASP A 635 -10.41 -37.09 -15.04
C ASP A 635 -9.94 -37.32 -13.58
N ARG A 636 -10.89 -37.60 -12.68
CA ARG A 636 -10.65 -37.90 -11.26
C ARG A 636 -9.63 -39.01 -11.04
N SER A 637 -9.45 -39.92 -11.99
CA SER A 637 -8.48 -41.02 -11.93
C SER A 637 -7.02 -40.53 -11.82
N ASN A 638 -6.69 -39.34 -12.33
CA ASN A 638 -5.36 -38.72 -12.21
C ASN A 638 -5.05 -38.21 -10.79
N TYR A 639 -6.06 -38.08 -9.92
CA TYR A 639 -5.90 -37.60 -8.53
C TYR A 639 -6.13 -38.71 -7.50
N SER A 640 -6.40 -39.94 -7.93
CA SER A 640 -6.61 -41.11 -7.06
C SER A 640 -5.49 -41.30 -6.02
N LYS A 641 -4.24 -40.99 -6.39
CA LYS A 641 -3.05 -41.04 -5.52
C LYS A 641 -3.03 -39.99 -4.39
N LEU A 642 -3.99 -39.06 -4.32
CA LEU A 642 -4.18 -38.15 -3.17
C LEU A 642 -5.14 -38.73 -2.12
N LEU A 643 -6.07 -39.62 -2.51
CA LEU A 643 -7.10 -40.16 -1.64
C LEU A 643 -6.73 -41.51 -0.99
N ASP A 644 -5.72 -42.22 -1.51
CA ASP A 644 -5.27 -43.52 -0.97
C ASP A 644 -4.44 -43.44 0.33
N LEU A 645 -4.36 -42.28 0.97
CA LEU A 645 -3.70 -42.13 2.27
C LEU A 645 -4.61 -42.63 3.41
N ASN A 646 -4.62 -43.95 3.64
CA ASN A 646 -4.99 -44.53 4.94
C ASN A 646 -3.96 -44.08 5.99
N LEU A 647 -4.17 -42.90 6.58
CA LEU A 647 -3.41 -42.42 7.73
C LEU A 647 -3.90 -43.16 8.98
N VAL A 648 -3.14 -44.16 9.43
CA VAL A 648 -3.22 -44.62 10.82
C VAL A 648 -2.63 -43.49 11.68
N PHE A 649 -3.49 -42.79 12.41
CA PHE A 649 -3.05 -41.86 13.44
C PHE A 649 -2.52 -42.66 14.63
N GLU A 650 -1.20 -42.80 14.75
CA GLU A 650 -0.58 -43.02 16.05
C GLU A 650 -0.45 -41.67 16.74
N GLY A 651 -1.18 -41.50 17.83
CA GLY A 651 -1.26 -40.24 18.55
C GLY A 651 0.03 -39.90 19.29
N GLN A 652 0.34 -38.59 19.30
CA GLN A 652 0.80 -37.84 20.46
C GLN A 652 0.39 -36.38 20.32
#